data_AF-A0A9W6XNJ3-F1
#
_entry.id   AF-A0A9W6XNJ3-F1
#
_cell.length_a   1.000
_cell.length_b   1.000
_cell.length_c   1.000
_cell.angle_alpha   90.00
_cell.angle_beta   90.00
_cell.angle_gamma   90.00
#
_symmetry.space_group_name_H-M   'P 1'
#
loop_
_entity.id
_entity.type
_entity.pdbx_description
1 polymer ?
#
loop_
_entity_poly.entity_id
_entity_poly.type
_entity_poly.pdbx_seq_one_letter_code
_entity_poly.pdbx_strand_id
1 'polypeptide(L)'
;MSPSVCSPNVEEVTLAGPLNAITTPNNQGAVISTATTVTSSIASKASSIATSGSGRLQTAITAGLTLTRVLRNAGFSILVGWLFAFIFTLGNLASGKSPAEQSYASYVTANGAWFHGVFSATIVVMCALRLTPERFVFYPKCSRPSPDQPTLRALTLMQCSRRLLWYMIPYLTFSTTAEIIGCYAMISCLPSSDRKYKPAMYMNLVWGNLVLPSAEYCTRTIYRSETVRGLAHKQLRESRQAMQRESGQYKERHSPSQRRYSWVSSIRRFMLIYLQTLPGIVSAMIAIVYVHSISLFADIDRQSELLAFAICSIALKLTLQEAAKRLLLTTKEPLPRRTMIVLVSTPTILVDTQVRMLLMRLQKVAFSFLGSILLAFAEISVRAIKSMLVHQDVHHILKRRITPTFEKARRRLTVGQTTDSRAAQVLMDKRRAIIPARPVNVEAESNRQRYLVVHAAEIYTDMYAEYMAMGCSYAIMFFFGNHPQYQFVSAVVAKSETMRQLHYFLIFAFQVLVEIMVDFVACNIEVTQGVDFGSFNQNDPYLTFLMSVLAFANVSISAGLGYSCNDACNGCYNSTLDSTLVISESFSSSAPDSRAIFVLEPTMKIGHLIPTVVAMTVPTIASANSSSSSRSGGINGWYPCSELTFSDEGGSENQDAECAIYTAPLCYPSVCDTPDNVVSTVDIFVKRLVAVTDSDAASNVWIMQGGPGASSTAMESAMMELHTRMNGAVNVYTMDHRGTGRSTLLDCVAAQATTTGSPSGSSIDVSEVPACAESLEKKYGNLSSFSMTSAAMDMTTFISSYSNGADTIVYGVSYGTALVERIIHLDPPEVTGYVLDGVATSSGASGNNFEYFSTWDADFGEVGDAFMALCATKSECSERFESTNLSTTLQDVIVDFDNNPNSTCAALVSTVNSAGTTDPASYIVREALGSLLQSASMRTLIPPVVYRLNRCASEDIDVLTHFFMTLNTYISSPDEENAFESTLLYYLIVFSEMWEKPEPSMSEMLARFTDTTISNGGTYTEITEYCAFSKENSSVCAGMGLGNYNASGIIYKRDEYWNKSASIPSQASVLLLSSKLDPQTPHKYAEYLLGALKGTKKELVTFNYATHGTLWTTPIMYGDDTSETCGMKLLISYVNHKGDLEGLDKSCVGEMPAFNLTAPVGYLHYFLSTDDAYDGAFDATLSASGPGSSSISSLSNGISKYTAEFIVFLVLFVVALVFSTFFGFRWYKLKYEKADHRMTEDFAQHIELSSPVEVDK
;
A
#
# COMPACT_ATOMS: atom_id res chain seq x y z
N MET A 1 44.03 50.64 47.88
CA MET A 1 45.14 50.83 46.93
C MET A 1 44.55 50.93 45.53
N SER A 2 44.44 52.15 45.01
CA SER A 2 44.49 52.42 43.56
C SER A 2 45.94 52.21 43.08
N PRO A 3 46.30 52.16 41.77
CA PRO A 3 45.72 52.83 40.58
C PRO A 3 45.54 51.84 39.38
N SER A 4 45.12 52.15 38.15
CA SER A 4 45.13 53.32 37.24
C SER A 4 44.12 53.02 36.08
N VAL A 5 43.17 53.91 35.72
CA VAL A 5 43.27 54.95 34.65
C VAL A 5 43.49 54.32 33.24
N CYS A 6 42.60 54.42 32.25
CA CYS A 6 42.28 55.66 31.52
C CYS A 6 40.93 55.63 30.75
N SER A 7 40.38 56.83 30.57
CA SER A 7 39.08 57.23 30.01
C SER A 7 38.94 57.17 28.46
N PRO A 8 37.71 57.34 27.95
CA PRO A 8 37.33 57.34 26.52
C PRO A 8 37.30 58.76 25.91
N ASN A 9 37.11 58.87 24.59
CA ASN A 9 36.40 59.98 23.91
C ASN A 9 36.07 59.58 22.45
N VAL A 10 34.79 59.64 22.01
CA VAL A 10 34.14 60.72 21.21
C VAL A 10 34.62 60.66 19.74
N GLU A 11 33.82 60.53 18.67
CA GLU A 11 32.71 61.38 18.19
C GLU A 11 32.02 60.71 16.97
N GLU A 12 30.67 60.72 16.94
CA GLU A 12 29.78 61.28 15.90
C GLU A 12 29.86 60.98 14.36
N VAL A 13 28.66 60.95 13.74
CA VAL A 13 28.27 61.42 12.37
C VAL A 13 28.20 60.44 11.13
N THR A 14 26.93 60.15 10.78
CA THR A 14 26.19 60.14 9.46
C THR A 14 26.51 59.30 8.21
N LEU A 15 25.39 59.00 7.53
CA LEU A 15 25.09 58.44 6.20
C LEU A 15 25.66 59.18 4.95
N ALA A 16 26.10 58.42 3.93
CA ALA A 16 25.78 58.58 2.48
C ALA A 16 26.48 57.48 1.62
N GLY A 17 25.80 56.91 0.60
CA GLY A 17 26.37 56.03 -0.46
C GLY A 17 26.86 56.81 -1.69
N PRO A 18 27.09 56.27 -2.93
CA PRO A 18 26.98 54.88 -3.46
C PRO A 18 28.12 54.40 -4.45
N LEU A 19 28.00 53.15 -4.93
CA LEU A 19 28.44 52.52 -6.23
C LEU A 19 29.91 52.09 -6.55
N ASN A 20 30.01 50.76 -6.84
CA ASN A 20 30.88 49.98 -7.76
C ASN A 20 32.25 49.36 -7.36
N ALA A 21 32.22 48.02 -7.22
CA ALA A 21 33.08 46.92 -7.76
C ALA A 21 34.63 47.01 -7.61
N ILE A 22 35.45 45.98 -7.29
CA ILE A 22 35.49 44.52 -7.55
C ILE A 22 36.45 43.88 -6.51
N THR A 23 36.07 42.75 -5.88
CA THR A 23 36.81 41.45 -5.76
C THR A 23 36.29 40.59 -4.57
N THR A 24 35.99 39.32 -4.85
CA THR A 24 35.47 38.26 -3.96
C THR A 24 36.60 37.29 -3.52
N PRO A 25 36.36 36.16 -2.83
CA PRO A 25 35.85 36.01 -1.45
C PRO A 25 36.68 34.99 -0.61
N ASN A 26 36.39 34.81 0.68
CA ASN A 26 36.65 33.53 1.34
C ASN A 26 35.60 33.18 2.42
N ASN A 27 35.18 31.91 2.37
CA ASN A 27 34.02 31.28 3.00
C ASN A 27 34.27 30.79 4.44
N GLN A 28 33.25 30.88 5.30
CA GLN A 28 32.94 29.87 6.33
C GLN A 28 31.51 30.08 6.86
N GLY A 29 30.59 29.14 6.57
CA GLY A 29 29.21 29.16 7.07
C GLY A 29 28.19 28.49 6.15
N ALA A 30 28.29 27.18 5.94
CA ALA A 30 27.30 26.39 5.20
C ALA A 30 27.15 24.99 5.82
N VAL A 31 26.14 24.83 6.69
CA VAL A 31 25.57 23.52 7.07
C VAL A 31 24.07 23.77 7.31
N ILE A 32 23.20 22.88 6.79
CA ILE A 32 21.73 23.00 6.63
C ILE A 32 21.29 23.64 5.30
N SER A 33 21.62 23.00 4.17
CA SER A 33 20.97 23.27 2.87
C SER A 33 21.25 22.15 1.86
N THR A 34 20.65 20.97 2.02
CA THR A 34 20.72 19.92 0.97
C THR A 34 19.44 19.12 0.73
N ALA A 35 18.50 19.03 1.68
CA ALA A 35 17.16 18.45 1.40
C ALA A 35 16.13 19.51 0.94
N THR A 36 16.40 20.79 1.21
CA THR A 36 15.56 21.92 0.79
C THR A 36 15.78 22.27 -0.69
N THR A 37 16.95 21.94 -1.26
CA THR A 37 17.40 22.49 -2.54
C THR A 37 16.75 21.85 -3.75
N VAL A 38 16.27 20.60 -3.69
CA VAL A 38 15.61 19.94 -4.84
C VAL A 38 14.14 20.38 -4.96
N THR A 39 13.40 20.47 -3.86
CA THR A 39 12.02 20.96 -3.85
C THR A 39 11.92 22.49 -3.90
N SER A 40 12.90 23.24 -3.35
CA SER A 40 12.98 24.69 -3.55
C SER A 40 13.43 25.06 -4.96
N SER A 41 14.26 24.24 -5.62
CA SER A 41 14.65 24.43 -7.03
C SER A 41 13.49 24.19 -8.00
N ILE A 42 12.65 23.19 -7.73
CA ILE A 42 11.42 22.94 -8.51
C ILE A 42 10.37 24.03 -8.22
N ALA A 43 10.19 24.46 -6.97
CA ALA A 43 9.28 25.54 -6.61
C ALA A 43 9.75 26.92 -7.10
N SER A 44 11.07 27.19 -7.14
CA SER A 44 11.64 28.43 -7.68
C SER A 44 11.62 28.45 -9.20
N LYS A 45 11.84 27.30 -9.87
CA LYS A 45 11.65 27.15 -11.32
C LYS A 45 10.18 27.27 -11.72
N ALA A 46 9.25 26.70 -10.94
CA ALA A 46 7.82 26.88 -11.18
C ALA A 46 7.39 28.34 -10.98
N SER A 47 7.97 29.04 -10.00
CA SER A 47 7.76 30.48 -9.78
C SER A 47 8.37 31.37 -10.86
N SER A 48 9.45 30.96 -11.54
CA SER A 48 10.03 31.72 -12.66
C SER A 48 9.33 31.45 -13.99
N ILE A 49 8.73 30.27 -14.15
CA ILE A 49 7.87 29.92 -15.30
C ILE A 49 6.51 30.62 -15.19
N ALA A 50 6.00 30.78 -13.96
CA ALA A 50 4.78 31.49 -13.62
C ALA A 50 4.73 32.96 -14.10
N THR A 51 5.88 33.62 -14.23
CA THR A 51 5.97 35.01 -14.68
C THR A 51 5.93 35.19 -16.20
N SER A 52 5.91 34.10 -16.98
CA SER A 52 6.00 34.13 -18.45
C SER A 52 4.86 33.38 -19.18
N GLY A 53 3.97 32.68 -18.47
CA GLY A 53 2.94 31.83 -19.05
C GLY A 53 1.57 32.50 -19.22
N SER A 54 0.77 32.02 -20.19
CA SER A 54 -0.62 32.46 -20.35
C SER A 54 -1.41 32.25 -19.04
N GLY A 55 -2.37 33.12 -18.72
CA GLY A 55 -3.09 33.12 -17.43
C GLY A 55 -3.76 31.79 -17.03
N ARG A 56 -3.94 30.84 -17.97
CA ARG A 56 -4.44 29.48 -17.70
C ARG A 56 -3.40 28.58 -17.02
N LEU A 57 -2.15 28.62 -17.48
CA LEU A 57 -1.07 27.82 -16.91
C LEU A 57 -0.79 28.24 -15.46
N GLN A 58 -0.87 29.55 -15.20
CA GLN A 58 -0.69 30.12 -13.87
C GLN A 58 -1.76 29.67 -12.87
N THR A 59 -3.01 29.54 -13.33
CA THR A 59 -4.15 29.10 -12.50
C THR A 59 -3.97 27.61 -12.12
N ALA A 60 -3.64 26.76 -13.09
CA ALA A 60 -3.41 25.33 -12.86
C ALA A 60 -2.23 25.05 -11.94
N ILE A 61 -1.12 25.78 -12.09
CA ILE A 61 0.05 25.67 -11.20
C ILE A 61 -0.34 26.07 -9.77
N THR A 62 -1.13 27.13 -9.60
CA THR A 62 -1.57 27.60 -8.27
C THR A 62 -2.48 26.59 -7.58
N ALA A 63 -3.43 25.99 -8.32
CA ALA A 63 -4.29 24.92 -7.81
C ALA A 63 -3.47 23.67 -7.42
N GLY A 64 -2.58 23.19 -8.29
CA GLY A 64 -1.73 22.03 -8.02
C GLY A 64 -0.79 22.21 -6.82
N LEU A 65 -0.18 23.39 -6.67
CA LEU A 65 0.66 23.71 -5.51
C LEU A 65 -0.14 23.77 -4.20
N THR A 66 -1.40 24.20 -4.26
CA THR A 66 -2.30 24.23 -3.10
C THR A 66 -2.67 22.81 -2.68
N LEU A 67 -3.10 21.97 -3.63
CA LEU A 67 -3.47 20.58 -3.38
C LEU A 67 -2.30 19.74 -2.85
N THR A 68 -1.10 19.90 -3.42
CA THR A 68 0.10 19.20 -2.94
C THR A 68 0.41 19.51 -1.47
N ARG A 69 0.22 20.77 -1.05
CA ARG A 69 0.42 21.18 0.35
C ARG A 69 -0.66 20.61 1.27
N VAL A 70 -1.91 20.60 0.81
CA VAL A 70 -3.05 19.97 1.51
C VAL A 70 -2.76 18.50 1.76
N LEU A 71 -2.45 17.74 0.71
CA LEU A 71 -2.16 16.30 0.77
C LEU A 71 -0.98 15.98 1.70
N ARG A 72 0.13 16.72 1.59
CA ARG A 72 1.30 16.49 2.45
C ARG A 72 0.97 16.67 3.94
N ASN A 73 0.26 17.74 4.27
CA ASN A 73 -0.07 18.08 5.65
C ASN A 73 -1.18 17.17 6.22
N ALA A 74 -2.15 16.78 5.39
CA ALA A 74 -3.19 15.80 5.74
C ALA A 74 -2.58 14.41 5.94
N GLY A 75 -1.68 13.96 5.05
CA GLY A 75 -0.98 12.68 5.13
C GLY A 75 -0.23 12.48 6.45
N PHE A 76 0.49 13.51 6.92
CA PHE A 76 1.12 13.46 8.25
C PHE A 76 0.10 13.23 9.38
N SER A 77 -1.04 13.91 9.32
CA SER A 77 -2.09 13.78 10.34
C SER A 77 -2.78 12.42 10.28
N ILE A 78 -2.93 11.84 9.08
CA ILE A 78 -3.47 10.49 8.85
C ILE A 78 -2.52 9.45 9.45
N LEU A 79 -1.20 9.55 9.22
CA LEU A 79 -0.20 8.65 9.81
C LEU A 79 -0.27 8.65 11.34
N VAL A 80 -0.45 9.81 11.95
CA VAL A 80 -0.67 9.91 13.40
C VAL A 80 -1.96 9.19 13.81
N GLY A 81 -3.06 9.37 13.07
CA GLY A 81 -4.31 8.65 13.30
C GLY A 81 -4.16 7.13 13.21
N TRP A 82 -3.42 6.63 12.21
CA TRP A 82 -3.11 5.21 12.03
C TRP A 82 -2.27 4.64 13.16
N LEU A 83 -1.22 5.35 13.58
CA LEU A 83 -0.40 4.95 14.72
C LEU A 83 -1.24 4.77 15.98
N PHE A 84 -2.19 5.67 16.23
CA PHE A 84 -3.07 5.55 17.40
C PHE A 84 -4.14 4.48 17.25
N ALA A 85 -4.66 4.25 16.03
CA ALA A 85 -5.55 3.12 15.77
C ALA A 85 -4.85 1.79 16.10
N PHE A 86 -3.59 1.63 15.68
CA PHE A 86 -2.75 0.50 16.07
C PHE A 86 -2.51 0.42 17.59
N ILE A 87 -2.17 1.54 18.25
CA ILE A 87 -1.96 1.53 19.71
C ILE A 87 -3.23 1.07 20.45
N PHE A 88 -4.42 1.43 19.97
CA PHE A 88 -5.68 0.97 20.57
C PHE A 88 -5.91 -0.54 20.42
N THR A 89 -5.33 -1.22 19.42
CA THR A 89 -5.43 -2.69 19.32
C THR A 89 -4.56 -3.41 20.35
N LEU A 90 -3.51 -2.77 20.87
CA LEU A 90 -2.60 -3.35 21.87
C LEU A 90 -3.17 -3.36 23.31
N GLY A 91 -4.24 -2.63 23.59
CA GLY A 91 -4.87 -2.55 24.92
C GLY A 91 -4.14 -1.68 25.94
N ASN A 92 -4.44 -1.86 27.23
CA ASN A 92 -3.83 -1.07 28.31
C ASN A 92 -2.33 -1.37 28.49
N LEU A 93 -1.51 -0.57 27.80
CA LEU A 93 -0.04 -0.54 27.86
C LEU A 93 0.53 -0.45 29.29
N ALA A 94 -0.17 0.19 30.24
CA ALA A 94 0.33 0.32 31.62
C ALA A 94 0.21 -0.99 32.42
N SER A 95 -0.69 -1.88 32.01
CA SER A 95 -0.88 -3.19 32.65
C SER A 95 -0.21 -4.34 31.91
N GLY A 96 0.22 -4.11 30.65
CA GLY A 96 0.79 -5.14 29.78
C GLY A 96 -0.20 -6.24 29.35
N LYS A 97 -1.46 -6.15 29.80
CA LYS A 97 -2.52 -7.12 29.48
C LYS A 97 -3.09 -6.86 28.10
N SER A 98 -3.44 -7.92 27.37
CA SER A 98 -4.16 -7.77 26.11
C SER A 98 -5.59 -7.25 26.35
N PRO A 99 -6.28 -6.67 25.34
CA PRO A 99 -7.67 -6.24 25.48
C PRO A 99 -8.61 -7.34 25.98
N ALA A 100 -8.34 -8.62 25.65
CA ALA A 100 -9.14 -9.77 26.03
C ALA A 100 -9.06 -10.12 27.53
N GLU A 101 -7.98 -9.69 28.20
CA GLU A 101 -7.69 -10.01 29.60
C GLU A 101 -8.16 -8.89 30.56
N GLN A 102 -8.83 -7.87 30.04
CA GLN A 102 -9.23 -6.68 30.79
C GLN A 102 -10.74 -6.60 30.96
N SER A 103 -11.19 -6.17 32.15
CA SER A 103 -12.59 -5.83 32.32
C SER A 103 -12.96 -4.63 31.44
N TYR A 104 -14.18 -4.59 30.93
CA TYR A 104 -14.68 -3.46 30.10
C TYR A 104 -14.43 -2.09 30.79
N ALA A 105 -14.66 -2.00 32.10
CA ALA A 105 -14.41 -0.79 32.87
C ALA A 105 -12.92 -0.41 32.90
N SER A 106 -12.03 -1.40 33.09
CA SER A 106 -10.58 -1.19 33.11
C SER A 106 -10.05 -0.78 31.73
N TYR A 107 -10.51 -1.42 30.66
CA TYR A 107 -10.11 -1.14 29.29
C TYR A 107 -10.54 0.26 28.84
N VAL A 108 -11.82 0.61 29.02
CA VAL A 108 -12.35 1.94 28.65
C VAL A 108 -11.68 3.05 29.47
N THR A 109 -11.45 2.84 30.76
CA THR A 109 -10.78 3.83 31.62
C THR A 109 -9.31 4.02 31.22
N ALA A 110 -8.60 2.95 30.87
CA ALA A 110 -7.21 3.04 30.43
C ALA A 110 -7.08 3.77 29.08
N ASN A 111 -7.94 3.45 28.11
CA ASN A 111 -7.97 4.14 26.82
C ASN A 111 -8.35 5.62 26.96
N GLY A 112 -9.32 5.94 27.82
CA GLY A 112 -9.68 7.33 28.16
C GLY A 112 -8.53 8.10 28.83
N ALA A 113 -7.81 7.46 29.76
CA ALA A 113 -6.65 8.06 30.42
C ALA A 113 -5.51 8.34 29.44
N TRP A 114 -5.23 7.42 28.52
CA TRP A 114 -4.23 7.59 27.46
C TRP A 114 -4.63 8.72 26.52
N PHE A 115 -5.90 8.74 26.10
CA PHE A 115 -6.47 9.82 25.30
C PHE A 115 -6.27 11.19 25.95
N HIS A 116 -6.67 11.31 27.20
CA HIS A 116 -6.53 12.55 27.97
C HIS A 116 -5.08 12.98 28.14
N GLY A 117 -4.16 12.03 28.37
CA GLY A 117 -2.73 12.28 28.50
C GLY A 117 -2.09 12.81 27.22
N VAL A 118 -2.30 12.13 26.09
CA VAL A 118 -1.81 12.55 24.77
C VAL A 118 -2.39 13.91 24.39
N PHE A 119 -3.72 14.08 24.53
CA PHE A 119 -4.39 15.35 24.26
C PHE A 119 -3.78 16.48 25.09
N SER A 120 -3.55 16.25 26.38
CA SER A 120 -2.98 17.24 27.30
C SER A 120 -1.54 17.63 26.95
N ALA A 121 -0.67 16.66 26.69
CA ALA A 121 0.71 16.91 26.28
C ALA A 121 0.75 17.75 24.99
N THR A 122 -0.15 17.42 24.08
CA THR A 122 -0.27 18.06 22.78
C THR A 122 -0.69 19.53 22.95
N ILE A 123 -1.77 19.81 23.70
CA ILE A 123 -2.19 21.18 24.02
C ILE A 123 -1.06 22.01 24.68
N VAL A 124 -0.27 21.42 25.58
CA VAL A 124 0.87 22.12 26.20
C VAL A 124 1.91 22.54 25.16
N VAL A 125 2.30 21.66 24.25
CA VAL A 125 3.26 21.98 23.17
C VAL A 125 2.69 23.05 22.23
N MET A 126 1.42 22.94 21.85
CA MET A 126 0.73 23.90 20.99
C MET A 126 0.69 25.31 21.61
N CYS A 127 0.40 25.40 22.90
CA CYS A 127 0.41 26.65 23.64
C CYS A 127 1.84 27.19 23.85
N ALA A 128 2.82 26.31 24.08
CA ALA A 128 4.22 26.68 24.22
C ALA A 128 4.82 27.25 22.92
N LEU A 129 4.41 26.75 21.75
CA LEU A 129 4.75 27.32 20.43
C LEU A 129 4.35 28.80 20.29
N ARG A 130 3.32 29.27 21.03
CA ARG A 130 2.94 30.69 21.03
C ARG A 130 3.90 31.56 21.85
N LEU A 131 4.69 30.96 22.73
CA LEU A 131 5.64 31.65 23.61
C LEU A 131 7.07 31.67 23.04
N THR A 132 7.41 30.78 22.10
CA THR A 132 8.76 30.71 21.51
C THR A 132 9.23 32.00 20.81
N PRO A 133 8.38 32.83 20.18
CA PRO A 133 8.84 34.07 19.54
C PRO A 133 9.13 35.21 20.55
N GLU A 134 8.77 35.03 21.83
CA GLU A 134 8.82 36.09 22.83
C GLU A 134 10.14 36.11 23.61
N ARG A 135 10.55 37.31 24.07
CA ARG A 135 11.73 37.48 24.93
C ARG A 135 11.34 37.50 26.40
N PHE A 136 12.02 36.68 27.20
CA PHE A 136 11.75 36.51 28.64
C PHE A 136 12.71 37.33 29.50
N VAL A 137 12.19 37.84 30.62
CA VAL A 137 12.92 38.62 31.60
C VAL A 137 13.38 37.71 32.75
N PHE A 138 14.68 37.68 33.03
CA PHE A 138 15.25 36.91 34.14
C PHE A 138 15.89 37.83 35.16
N TYR A 139 15.47 37.67 36.42
CA TYR A 139 16.08 38.33 37.57
C TYR A 139 17.06 37.35 38.24
N PRO A 140 18.30 37.75 38.53
CA PRO A 140 19.24 36.90 39.24
C PRO A 140 18.70 36.53 40.62
N LYS A 141 18.75 35.24 40.97
CA LYS A 141 18.40 34.74 42.30
C LYS A 141 19.47 35.22 43.29
N CYS A 142 19.11 36.24 44.07
CA CYS A 142 19.73 36.72 45.32
C CYS A 142 21.24 36.47 45.52
N SER A 143 22.05 37.46 45.16
CA SER A 143 23.32 37.78 45.82
C SER A 143 23.51 39.31 45.85
N ARG A 144 23.03 39.97 46.93
CA ARG A 144 23.20 41.39 47.32
C ARG A 144 22.75 42.51 46.34
N PRO A 145 22.35 43.69 46.84
CA PRO A 145 21.68 44.71 46.03
C PRO A 145 22.69 45.53 45.22
N SER A 146 22.93 45.11 43.98
CA SER A 146 23.41 45.97 42.89
C SER A 146 22.24 46.21 41.93
N PRO A 147 22.09 47.40 41.30
CA PRO A 147 21.08 47.64 40.27
C PRO A 147 21.50 46.96 38.96
N ASP A 148 21.60 45.63 38.97
CA ASP A 148 22.00 44.87 37.79
C ASP A 148 20.79 44.67 36.88
N GLN A 149 20.95 45.08 35.62
CA GLN A 149 19.92 45.06 34.59
C GLN A 149 19.34 43.64 34.39
N PRO A 150 18.02 43.51 34.17
CA PRO A 150 17.41 42.22 33.87
C PRO A 150 17.99 41.62 32.59
N THR A 151 18.33 40.33 32.62
CA THR A 151 18.83 39.63 31.42
C THR A 151 17.65 39.20 30.54
N LEU A 152 17.75 39.50 29.24
CA LEU A 152 16.74 39.17 28.23
C LEU A 152 17.18 37.94 27.44
N ARG A 153 16.36 36.89 27.45
CA ARG A 153 16.68 35.63 26.75
C ARG A 153 15.49 35.07 25.97
N ALA A 154 15.74 34.57 24.77
CA ALA A 154 14.79 33.76 24.01
C ALA A 154 14.86 32.30 24.47
N LEU A 155 13.70 31.65 24.63
CA LEU A 155 13.60 30.28 25.11
C LEU A 155 13.31 29.31 23.96
N THR A 156 13.88 28.11 24.03
CA THR A 156 13.57 27.03 23.08
C THR A 156 12.17 26.47 23.33
N LEU A 157 11.59 25.77 22.35
CA LEU A 157 10.27 25.13 22.50
C LEU A 157 10.20 24.20 23.71
N MET A 158 11.25 23.40 23.94
CA MET A 158 11.33 22.53 25.12
C MET A 158 11.31 23.33 26.42
N GLN A 159 12.07 24.43 26.49
CA GLN A 159 12.12 25.27 27.68
C GLN A 159 10.78 25.95 27.94
N CYS A 160 10.09 26.44 26.91
CA CYS A 160 8.73 26.97 27.00
C CYS A 160 7.72 25.91 27.43
N SER A 161 7.81 24.70 26.87
CA SER A 161 6.90 23.59 27.18
C SER A 161 7.06 23.13 28.62
N ARG A 162 8.31 22.91 29.08
CA ARG A 162 8.59 22.57 30.48
C ARG A 162 8.08 23.65 31.44
N ARG A 163 8.25 24.92 31.08
CA ARG A 163 7.81 26.06 31.90
C ARG A 163 6.29 26.17 31.97
N LEU A 164 5.59 26.00 30.85
CA LEU A 164 4.12 25.95 30.81
C LEU A 164 3.58 24.72 31.57
N LEU A 165 4.21 23.57 31.40
CA LEU A 165 3.86 22.33 32.11
C LEU A 165 3.87 22.54 33.62
N TRP A 166 4.90 23.21 34.18
CA TRP A 166 4.96 23.54 35.61
C TRP A 166 3.74 24.32 36.12
N TYR A 167 3.23 25.28 35.36
CA TYR A 167 2.00 26.02 35.71
C TYR A 167 0.73 25.18 35.53
N MET A 168 0.78 24.17 34.66
CA MET A 168 -0.35 23.31 34.31
C MET A 168 -0.51 22.08 35.21
N ILE A 169 0.53 21.64 35.92
CA ILE A 169 0.50 20.47 36.84
C ILE A 169 -0.77 20.41 37.72
N PRO A 170 -1.20 21.45 38.45
CA PRO A 170 -2.40 21.36 39.30
C PRO A 170 -3.69 21.14 38.51
N TYR A 171 -3.79 21.69 37.30
CA TYR A 171 -4.96 21.50 36.43
C TYR A 171 -4.97 20.13 35.78
N LEU A 172 -3.79 19.64 35.33
CA LEU A 172 -3.64 18.34 34.69
C LEU A 172 -3.81 17.20 35.69
N THR A 173 -3.28 17.33 36.90
CA THR A 173 -3.47 16.34 37.96
C THR A 173 -4.93 16.25 38.36
N PHE A 174 -5.62 17.38 38.54
CA PHE A 174 -7.05 17.40 38.83
C PHE A 174 -7.89 16.77 37.70
N SER A 175 -7.68 17.19 36.45
CA SER A 175 -8.47 16.68 35.32
C SER A 175 -8.21 15.20 35.05
N THR A 176 -6.96 14.74 35.13
CA THR A 176 -6.61 13.32 34.92
C THR A 176 -7.17 12.44 36.03
N THR A 177 -7.11 12.90 37.28
CA THR A 177 -7.68 12.17 38.42
C THR A 177 -9.20 12.08 38.29
N ALA A 178 -9.86 13.19 37.91
CA ALA A 178 -11.30 13.22 37.72
C ALA A 178 -11.78 12.37 36.54
N GLU A 179 -11.00 12.30 35.45
CA GLU A 179 -11.26 11.42 34.31
C GLU A 179 -11.16 9.94 34.71
N ILE A 180 -10.04 9.53 35.31
CA ILE A 180 -9.81 8.12 35.67
C ILE A 180 -10.81 7.63 36.71
N ILE A 181 -10.98 8.37 37.81
CA ILE A 181 -11.90 7.98 38.89
C ILE A 181 -13.34 8.12 38.42
N GLY A 182 -13.67 9.18 37.69
CA GLY A 182 -15.02 9.45 37.19
C GLY A 182 -15.49 8.39 36.21
N CYS A 183 -14.67 8.02 35.22
CA CYS A 183 -15.01 6.99 34.24
C CYS A 183 -15.12 5.60 34.88
N TYR A 184 -14.18 5.24 35.77
CA TYR A 184 -14.23 3.95 36.46
C TYR A 184 -15.46 3.81 37.37
N ALA A 185 -15.75 4.83 38.19
CA ALA A 185 -16.91 4.84 39.08
C ALA A 185 -18.23 4.86 38.31
N MET A 186 -18.31 5.62 37.23
CA MET A 186 -19.48 5.69 36.36
C MET A 186 -19.79 4.31 35.75
N ILE A 187 -18.82 3.69 35.07
CA ILE A 187 -19.02 2.39 34.40
C ILE A 187 -19.33 1.28 35.41
N SER A 188 -18.74 1.33 36.60
CA SER A 188 -18.94 0.33 37.66
C SER A 188 -20.30 0.46 38.37
N CYS A 189 -20.88 1.65 38.42
CA CYS A 189 -22.17 1.91 39.10
C CYS A 189 -23.39 1.95 38.16
N LEU A 190 -23.19 1.98 36.84
CA LEU A 190 -24.26 2.04 35.85
C LEU A 190 -24.87 0.65 35.56
N PRO A 191 -26.21 0.51 35.63
CA PRO A 191 -26.92 -0.69 35.18
C PRO A 191 -26.59 -1.01 33.71
N SER A 192 -26.55 -2.30 33.35
CA SER A 192 -26.26 -2.76 31.99
C SER A 192 -27.19 -2.15 30.93
N SER A 193 -28.47 -1.91 31.28
CA SER A 193 -29.48 -1.29 30.41
C SER A 193 -29.12 0.13 29.94
N ASP A 194 -28.34 0.86 30.74
CA ASP A 194 -28.02 2.27 30.52
C ASP A 194 -26.65 2.45 29.84
N ARG A 195 -25.89 1.36 29.70
CA ARG A 195 -24.59 1.35 29.00
C ARG A 195 -24.71 1.65 27.51
N LYS A 196 -25.90 1.43 26.91
CA LYS A 196 -26.21 1.81 25.51
C LYS A 196 -26.03 3.30 25.22
N TYR A 197 -26.12 4.15 26.25
CA TYR A 197 -25.95 5.61 26.12
C TYR A 197 -24.48 6.07 26.18
N LYS A 198 -23.52 5.15 26.25
CA LYS A 198 -22.06 5.40 26.13
C LYS A 198 -21.55 6.62 26.92
N PRO A 199 -21.86 6.74 28.24
CA PRO A 199 -21.61 7.96 29.00
C PRO A 199 -20.11 8.31 29.18
N ALA A 200 -19.22 7.32 29.03
CA ALA A 200 -17.77 7.52 29.06
C ALA A 200 -17.25 8.44 27.93
N MET A 201 -17.91 8.48 26.76
CA MET A 201 -17.53 9.41 25.68
C MET A 201 -17.76 10.86 26.05
N TYR A 202 -18.86 11.13 26.74
CA TYR A 202 -19.21 12.48 27.19
C TYR A 202 -18.31 12.95 28.33
N MET A 203 -17.85 12.03 29.19
CA MET A 203 -16.90 12.35 30.27
C MET A 203 -15.53 12.76 29.72
N ASN A 204 -14.96 11.98 28.81
CA ASN A 204 -13.70 12.32 28.12
C ASN A 204 -13.78 13.70 27.46
N LEU A 205 -14.92 14.04 26.87
CA LEU A 205 -15.14 15.35 26.27
C LEU A 205 -15.18 16.45 27.34
N VAL A 206 -15.90 16.26 28.44
CA VAL A 206 -16.01 17.26 29.52
C VAL A 206 -14.63 17.55 30.14
N TRP A 207 -13.86 16.52 30.50
CA TRP A 207 -12.56 16.69 31.16
C TRP A 207 -11.45 17.13 30.20
N GLY A 208 -11.47 16.65 28.95
CA GLY A 208 -10.58 17.14 27.90
C GLY A 208 -10.78 18.63 27.61
N ASN A 209 -12.03 19.10 27.60
CA ASN A 209 -12.35 20.52 27.37
C ASN A 209 -11.94 21.46 28.52
N LEU A 210 -11.51 20.95 29.67
CA LEU A 210 -10.92 21.78 30.72
C LEU A 210 -9.43 22.06 30.47
N VAL A 211 -8.74 21.24 29.68
CA VAL A 211 -7.30 21.35 29.45
C VAL A 211 -6.94 22.55 28.58
N LEU A 212 -7.68 22.77 27.49
CA LEU A 212 -7.42 23.87 26.55
C LEU A 212 -7.60 25.27 27.19
N PRO A 213 -8.71 25.59 27.88
CA PRO A 213 -8.88 26.87 28.58
C PRO A 213 -7.85 27.07 29.70
N SER A 214 -7.46 25.99 30.38
CA SER A 214 -6.42 26.02 31.42
C SER A 214 -5.05 26.36 30.83
N ALA A 215 -4.67 25.71 29.71
CA ALA A 215 -3.43 25.98 29.00
C ALA A 215 -3.38 27.41 28.46
N GLU A 216 -4.48 27.91 27.90
CA GLU A 216 -4.59 29.29 27.41
C GLU A 216 -4.48 30.30 28.58
N TYR A 217 -5.12 30.02 29.73
CA TYR A 217 -5.00 30.84 30.93
C TYR A 217 -3.55 30.90 31.44
N CYS A 218 -2.87 29.74 31.55
CA CYS A 218 -1.48 29.66 31.98
C CYS A 218 -0.53 30.36 30.99
N THR A 219 -0.75 30.17 29.69
CA THR A 219 0.03 30.83 28.62
C THR A 219 -0.10 32.35 28.68
N ARG A 220 -1.34 32.88 28.81
CA ARG A 220 -1.58 34.32 28.96
C ARG A 220 -0.99 34.87 30.26
N THR A 221 -0.93 34.05 31.31
CA THR A 221 -0.30 34.42 32.58
C THR A 221 1.20 34.57 32.39
N ILE A 222 1.88 33.54 31.86
CA ILE A 222 3.32 33.57 31.56
C ILE A 222 3.66 34.74 30.63
N TYR A 223 2.89 34.94 29.56
CA TYR A 223 3.08 36.07 28.64
C TYR A 223 3.07 37.41 29.39
N ARG A 224 2.09 37.65 30.26
CA ARG A 224 1.91 38.93 30.97
C ARG A 224 2.93 39.17 32.08
N SER A 225 3.36 38.13 32.78
CA SER A 225 4.25 38.28 33.95
C SER A 225 5.73 38.13 33.62
N GLU A 226 6.09 37.40 32.55
CA GLU A 226 7.47 36.97 32.33
C GLU A 226 8.08 37.42 30.99
N THR A 227 7.28 37.96 30.06
CA THR A 227 7.79 38.45 28.76
C THR A 227 7.90 39.97 28.70
N VAL A 228 8.86 40.47 27.91
CA VAL A 228 9.09 41.90 27.71
C VAL A 228 7.84 42.60 27.15
N ARG A 229 7.22 42.03 26.11
CA ARG A 229 6.03 42.61 25.48
C ARG A 229 4.83 42.60 26.43
N GLY A 230 4.65 41.53 27.22
CA GLY A 230 3.56 41.44 28.19
C GLY A 230 3.70 42.45 29.34
N LEU A 231 4.92 42.62 29.87
CA LEU A 231 5.23 43.61 30.91
C LEU A 231 5.07 45.06 30.40
N ALA A 232 5.52 45.34 29.18
CA ALA A 232 5.33 46.65 28.54
C ALA A 232 3.84 46.98 28.36
N HIS A 233 3.03 46.02 27.90
CA HIS A 233 1.57 46.18 27.80
C HIS A 233 0.91 46.42 29.18
N LYS A 234 1.42 45.80 30.24
CA LYS A 234 0.92 46.01 31.61
C LYS A 234 1.22 47.43 32.09
N GLN A 235 2.46 47.92 31.92
CA GLN A 235 2.83 49.30 32.25
C GLN A 235 2.04 50.34 31.45
N LEU A 236 1.83 50.12 30.14
CA LEU A 236 0.99 50.98 29.29
C LEU A 236 -0.48 51.01 29.75
N ARG A 237 -0.99 49.91 30.29
CA ARG A 237 -2.37 49.84 30.78
C ARG A 237 -2.52 50.49 32.14
N GLU A 238 -1.53 50.31 33.02
CA GLU A 238 -1.46 51.00 34.33
C GLU A 238 -1.28 52.51 34.15
N SER A 239 -0.47 52.96 33.18
CA SER A 239 -0.32 54.38 32.85
C SER A 239 -1.58 54.97 32.21
N ARG A 240 -2.27 54.24 31.33
CA ARG A 240 -3.60 54.65 30.82
C ARG A 240 -4.66 54.70 31.93
N GLN A 241 -4.64 53.77 32.89
CA GLN A 241 -5.55 53.78 34.03
C GLN A 241 -5.21 54.88 35.04
N ALA A 242 -3.93 55.23 35.21
CA ALA A 242 -3.49 56.39 35.98
C ALA A 242 -3.94 57.70 35.32
N MET A 243 -3.73 57.84 34.00
CA MET A 243 -4.25 58.97 33.22
C MET A 243 -5.78 59.08 33.27
N GLN A 244 -6.51 57.96 33.24
CA GLN A 244 -7.99 57.96 33.37
C GLN A 244 -8.49 58.26 34.79
N ARG A 245 -7.67 58.05 35.83
CA ARG A 245 -7.97 58.47 37.21
C ARG A 245 -7.74 59.96 37.43
N GLU A 246 -6.76 60.54 36.75
CA GLU A 246 -6.54 62.00 36.72
C GLU A 246 -7.58 62.75 35.87
N SER A 247 -8.21 62.09 34.88
CA SER A 247 -9.24 62.69 34.01
C SER A 247 -10.68 62.66 34.55
N GLY A 248 -10.89 62.39 35.85
CA GLY A 248 -12.17 62.64 36.54
C GLY A 248 -13.40 61.80 36.14
N GLN A 249 -13.25 60.66 35.46
CA GLN A 249 -14.39 59.92 34.90
C GLN A 249 -14.64 58.51 35.49
N TYR A 250 -14.33 58.29 36.77
CA TYR A 250 -14.78 57.09 37.49
C TYR A 250 -15.07 57.39 38.98
N LYS A 251 -16.32 57.19 39.41
CA LYS A 251 -16.75 57.31 40.81
C LYS A 251 -16.05 56.27 41.68
N GLU A 252 -15.54 56.70 42.82
CA GLU A 252 -14.92 55.87 43.85
C GLU A 252 -15.82 54.70 44.27
N ARG A 253 -15.23 53.50 44.26
CA ARG A 253 -15.69 52.40 45.10
C ARG A 253 -14.52 51.98 45.98
N HIS A 254 -14.78 51.98 47.29
CA HIS A 254 -13.86 51.84 48.41
C HIS A 254 -12.61 50.97 48.21
N SER A 255 -11.53 51.45 48.86
CA SER A 255 -10.41 50.68 49.39
C SER A 255 -10.78 49.24 49.74
N PRO A 256 -10.03 48.26 49.22
CA PRO A 256 -9.76 47.03 49.92
C PRO A 256 -8.30 47.05 50.36
N SER A 257 -8.12 47.09 51.68
CA SER A 257 -7.01 46.48 52.42
C SER A 257 -6.34 45.33 51.64
N GLN A 258 -5.01 45.29 51.67
CA GLN A 258 -4.16 44.15 51.27
C GLN A 258 -4.91 43.09 50.45
N ARG A 259 -5.12 43.30 49.15
CA ARG A 259 -5.66 42.22 48.30
C ARG A 259 -4.57 41.18 48.07
N ARG A 260 -4.40 40.32 49.08
CA ARG A 260 -4.16 38.89 48.95
C ARG A 260 -4.72 38.47 47.59
N TYR A 261 -3.85 38.11 46.65
CA TYR A 261 -4.20 37.78 45.25
C TYR A 261 -5.46 36.91 45.27
N SER A 262 -6.61 37.54 45.06
CA SER A 262 -7.87 36.89 45.41
C SER A 262 -8.13 35.85 44.35
N TRP A 263 -8.18 34.59 44.77
CA TRP A 263 -8.54 33.44 43.96
C TRP A 263 -9.75 33.74 43.04
N VAL A 264 -10.72 34.55 43.52
CA VAL A 264 -11.90 35.04 42.78
C VAL A 264 -11.56 35.81 41.50
N SER A 265 -10.49 36.62 41.49
CA SER A 265 -10.06 37.38 40.31
C SER A 265 -9.43 36.51 39.23
N SER A 266 -8.75 35.43 39.65
CA SER A 266 -8.19 34.41 38.77
C SER A 266 -9.29 33.54 38.17
N ILE A 267 -10.28 33.14 38.97
CA ILE A 267 -11.49 32.44 38.49
C ILE A 267 -12.24 33.25 37.44
N ARG A 268 -12.48 34.55 37.69
CA ARG A 268 -13.20 35.39 36.72
C ARG A 268 -12.48 35.48 35.38
N ARG A 269 -11.15 35.51 35.38
CA ARG A 269 -10.34 35.51 34.15
C ARG A 269 -10.38 34.17 33.43
N PHE A 270 -10.32 33.07 34.19
CA PHE A 270 -10.48 31.73 33.65
C PHE A 270 -11.87 31.55 33.00
N MET A 271 -12.95 31.95 33.67
CA MET A 271 -14.31 31.86 33.15
C MET A 271 -14.53 32.66 31.86
N LEU A 272 -13.90 33.83 31.72
CA LEU A 272 -13.95 34.60 30.47
C LEU A 272 -13.25 33.87 29.30
N ILE A 273 -12.14 33.19 29.56
CA ILE A 273 -11.42 32.39 28.55
C ILE A 273 -12.24 31.13 28.21
N TYR A 274 -12.85 30.51 29.21
CA TYR A 274 -13.77 29.39 29.02
C TYR A 274 -14.95 29.77 28.12
N LEU A 275 -15.62 30.89 28.38
CA LEU A 275 -16.71 31.40 27.53
C LEU A 275 -16.27 31.70 26.08
N GLN A 276 -15.02 32.11 25.87
CA GLN A 276 -14.47 32.34 24.52
C GLN A 276 -14.24 31.05 23.73
N THR A 277 -14.03 29.93 24.41
CA THR A 277 -13.77 28.61 23.79
C THR A 277 -15.05 27.77 23.62
N LEU A 278 -16.14 28.17 24.29
CA LEU A 278 -17.44 27.51 24.29
C LEU A 278 -18.01 27.19 22.88
N PRO A 279 -17.91 28.06 21.85
CA PRO A 279 -18.44 27.73 20.53
C PRO A 279 -17.79 26.49 19.89
N GLY A 280 -16.49 26.30 20.09
CA GLY A 280 -15.79 25.10 19.61
C GLY A 280 -16.19 23.84 20.38
N ILE A 281 -16.41 23.98 21.69
CA ILE A 281 -16.89 22.91 22.57
C ILE A 281 -18.30 22.47 22.16
N VAL A 282 -19.20 23.43 21.91
CA VAL A 282 -20.57 23.15 21.46
C VAL A 282 -20.57 22.48 20.08
N SER A 283 -19.71 22.92 19.16
CA SER A 283 -19.57 22.28 17.85
C SER A 283 -19.13 20.81 17.97
N ALA A 284 -18.12 20.53 18.81
CA ALA A 284 -17.67 19.16 19.09
C ALA A 284 -18.76 18.32 19.78
N MET A 285 -19.50 18.89 20.73
CA MET A 285 -20.63 18.23 21.39
C MET A 285 -21.73 17.85 20.38
N ILE A 286 -22.10 18.73 19.46
CA ILE A 286 -23.11 18.46 18.43
C ILE A 286 -22.65 17.30 17.54
N ALA A 287 -21.38 17.31 17.11
CA ALA A 287 -20.81 16.22 16.33
C ALA A 287 -20.86 14.88 17.10
N ILE A 288 -20.45 14.84 18.38
CA ILE A 288 -20.53 13.62 19.18
C ILE A 288 -21.97 13.16 19.39
N VAL A 289 -22.92 14.06 19.64
CA VAL A 289 -24.35 13.71 19.76
C VAL A 289 -24.88 13.11 18.46
N TYR A 290 -24.49 13.68 17.32
CA TYR A 290 -24.82 13.14 16.01
C TYR A 290 -24.23 11.72 15.83
N VAL A 291 -22.94 11.56 16.09
CA VAL A 291 -22.24 10.27 16.02
C VAL A 291 -22.84 9.22 16.98
N HIS A 292 -23.20 9.62 18.20
CA HIS A 292 -23.90 8.78 19.17
C HIS A 292 -25.28 8.36 18.66
N SER A 293 -26.05 9.32 18.11
CA SER A 293 -27.38 9.07 17.55
C SER A 293 -27.32 8.07 16.41
N ILE A 294 -26.35 8.18 15.50
CA ILE A 294 -26.13 7.20 14.41
C ILE A 294 -25.91 5.80 14.97
N SER A 295 -25.12 5.67 16.04
CA SER A 295 -24.83 4.37 16.63
C SER A 295 -26.06 3.69 17.25
N LEU A 296 -27.16 4.42 17.47
CA LEU A 296 -28.45 3.88 17.92
C LEU A 296 -29.34 3.43 16.74
N PHE A 297 -29.01 3.80 15.50
CA PHE A 297 -29.71 3.43 14.26
C PHE A 297 -28.86 2.48 13.40
N ALA A 298 -28.10 1.57 14.02
CA ALA A 298 -27.15 0.70 13.32
C ALA A 298 -27.81 -0.32 12.36
N ASP A 299 -29.12 -0.55 12.46
CA ASP A 299 -29.91 -1.51 11.67
C ASP A 299 -30.66 -0.84 10.49
N ILE A 300 -29.99 0.03 9.71
CA ILE A 300 -30.58 0.60 8.49
C ILE A 300 -30.30 -0.36 7.32
N ASP A 301 -31.26 -1.24 7.02
CA ASP A 301 -31.14 -2.21 5.92
C ASP A 301 -31.71 -1.70 4.58
N ARG A 302 -32.53 -0.65 4.59
CA ARG A 302 -33.20 -0.12 3.38
C ARG A 302 -32.39 0.96 2.68
N GLN A 303 -32.13 0.77 1.39
CA GLN A 303 -31.37 1.72 0.54
C GLN A 303 -31.97 3.14 0.50
N SER A 304 -33.29 3.30 0.57
CA SER A 304 -33.95 4.61 0.57
C SER A 304 -33.72 5.40 1.87
N GLU A 305 -33.65 4.70 3.00
CA GLU A 305 -33.38 5.28 4.32
C GLU A 305 -31.91 5.71 4.44
N LEU A 306 -30.99 4.93 3.85
CA LEU A 306 -29.57 5.27 3.74
C LEU A 306 -29.32 6.50 2.86
N LEU A 307 -30.01 6.60 1.71
CA LEU A 307 -29.90 7.77 0.83
C LEU A 307 -30.45 9.03 1.51
N ALA A 308 -31.61 8.94 2.18
CA ALA A 308 -32.14 10.03 2.97
C ALA A 308 -31.18 10.44 4.11
N PHE A 309 -30.56 9.46 4.77
CA PHE A 309 -29.56 9.69 5.81
C PHE A 309 -28.30 10.40 5.28
N ALA A 310 -27.75 9.96 4.16
CA ALA A 310 -26.59 10.61 3.52
C ALA A 310 -26.92 12.07 3.14
N ILE A 311 -28.10 12.31 2.57
CA ILE A 311 -28.58 13.66 2.22
C ILE A 311 -28.75 14.54 3.47
N CYS A 312 -29.36 14.02 4.54
CA CYS A 312 -29.52 14.74 5.81
C CYS A 312 -28.17 15.08 6.45
N SER A 313 -27.18 14.19 6.31
CA SER A 313 -25.83 14.37 6.85
C SER A 313 -25.03 15.42 6.09
N ILE A 314 -25.14 15.43 4.75
CA ILE A 314 -24.59 16.50 3.89
C ILE A 314 -25.26 17.84 4.22
N ALA A 315 -26.59 17.85 4.38
CA ALA A 315 -27.30 19.07 4.78
C ALA A 315 -26.84 19.58 6.16
N LEU A 316 -26.64 18.68 7.14
CA LEU A 316 -26.09 19.04 8.44
C LEU A 316 -24.68 19.62 8.32
N LYS A 317 -23.76 18.98 7.57
CA LYS A 317 -22.41 19.50 7.29
C LYS A 317 -22.48 20.92 6.73
N LEU A 318 -23.24 21.12 5.66
CA LEU A 318 -23.36 22.43 5.00
C LEU A 318 -23.98 23.50 5.91
N THR A 319 -24.97 23.16 6.73
CA THR A 319 -25.57 24.11 7.68
C THR A 319 -24.60 24.51 8.79
N LEU A 320 -23.78 23.59 9.30
CA LEU A 320 -22.74 23.89 10.30
C LEU A 320 -21.65 24.79 9.72
N GLN A 321 -21.20 24.52 8.49
CA GLN A 321 -20.23 25.36 7.78
C GLN A 321 -20.76 26.78 7.57
N GLU A 322 -22.00 26.92 7.11
CA GLU A 322 -22.62 28.24 6.87
C GLU A 322 -22.92 29.00 8.18
N ALA A 323 -23.29 28.30 9.25
CA ALA A 323 -23.47 28.88 10.57
C ALA A 323 -22.14 29.40 11.15
N ALA A 324 -21.05 28.62 11.01
CA ALA A 324 -19.71 29.05 11.40
C ALA A 324 -19.28 30.29 10.61
N LYS A 325 -19.48 30.30 9.29
CA LYS A 325 -19.22 31.44 8.42
C LYS A 325 -19.97 32.70 8.86
N ARG A 326 -21.28 32.60 9.14
CA ARG A 326 -22.09 33.74 9.62
C ARG A 326 -21.66 34.24 11.00
N LEU A 327 -21.30 33.34 11.92
CA LEU A 327 -20.77 33.72 13.23
C LEU A 327 -19.47 34.52 13.09
N LEU A 328 -18.55 34.07 12.23
CA LEU A 328 -17.27 34.73 11.99
C LEU A 328 -17.41 36.09 11.29
N LEU A 329 -18.47 36.30 10.51
CA LEU A 329 -18.75 37.56 9.82
C LEU A 329 -19.46 38.59 10.72
N THR A 330 -20.18 38.16 11.76
CA THR A 330 -20.94 39.04 12.66
C THR A 330 -20.12 39.64 13.81
N THR A 331 -19.00 39.01 14.19
CA THR A 331 -18.10 39.50 15.24
C THR A 331 -17.27 40.71 14.80
N LYS A 332 -17.20 41.77 15.61
CA LYS A 332 -16.44 42.99 15.25
C LYS A 332 -14.91 42.85 15.39
N GLU A 333 -14.42 41.86 16.13
CA GLU A 333 -12.98 41.58 16.27
C GLU A 333 -12.50 40.55 15.23
N PRO A 334 -11.24 40.64 14.77
CA PRO A 334 -10.67 39.65 13.87
C PRO A 334 -10.49 38.33 14.64
N LEU A 335 -11.36 37.36 14.41
CA LEU A 335 -11.13 36.01 14.90
C LEU A 335 -9.84 35.48 14.26
N PRO A 336 -8.92 34.91 15.05
CA PRO A 336 -7.70 34.36 14.50
C PRO A 336 -8.06 33.22 13.54
N ARG A 337 -7.41 33.16 12.37
CA ARG A 337 -7.58 32.14 11.30
C ARG A 337 -7.73 30.71 11.86
N ARG A 338 -7.03 30.44 12.97
CA ARG A 338 -7.04 29.18 13.73
C ARG A 338 -8.41 28.78 14.29
N THR A 339 -9.25 29.72 14.71
CA THR A 339 -10.59 29.46 15.25
C THR A 339 -11.54 28.99 14.15
N MET A 340 -11.39 29.57 12.96
CA MET A 340 -12.19 29.20 11.81
C MET A 340 -11.92 27.75 11.38
N ILE A 341 -10.64 27.37 11.30
CA ILE A 341 -10.21 26.01 10.99
C ILE A 341 -10.81 25.00 11.98
N VAL A 342 -10.74 25.28 13.28
CA VAL A 342 -11.33 24.40 14.30
C VAL A 342 -12.85 24.27 14.14
N LEU A 343 -13.55 25.39 13.92
CA LEU A 343 -15.01 25.40 13.83
C LEU A 343 -15.54 24.67 12.59
N VAL A 344 -14.80 24.69 11.49
CA VAL A 344 -15.19 24.05 10.21
C VAL A 344 -14.70 22.61 10.13
N SER A 345 -13.42 22.33 10.41
CA SER A 345 -12.84 21.01 10.22
C SER A 345 -13.30 19.99 11.26
N THR A 346 -13.50 20.38 12.52
CA THR A 346 -13.88 19.44 13.60
C THR A 346 -15.21 18.72 13.33
N PRO A 347 -16.35 19.41 13.06
CA PRO A 347 -17.60 18.72 12.76
C PRO A 347 -17.55 17.99 11.42
N THR A 348 -16.84 18.53 10.42
CA THR A 348 -16.73 17.93 9.09
C THR A 348 -16.01 16.57 9.14
N ILE A 349 -14.84 16.51 9.79
CA ILE A 349 -14.07 15.26 9.95
C ILE A 349 -14.93 14.19 10.66
N LEU A 350 -15.59 14.56 11.76
CA LEU A 350 -16.37 13.62 12.56
C LEU A 350 -17.61 13.10 11.81
N VAL A 351 -18.35 13.98 11.12
CA VAL A 351 -19.53 13.58 10.34
C VAL A 351 -19.14 12.72 9.16
N ASP A 352 -18.17 13.16 8.35
CA ASP A 352 -17.79 12.49 7.11
C ASP A 352 -17.16 11.11 7.36
N THR A 353 -16.39 10.97 8.46
CA THR A 353 -15.83 9.66 8.86
C THR A 353 -16.93 8.65 9.15
N GLN A 354 -17.98 9.05 9.88
CA GLN A 354 -19.08 8.14 10.24
C GLN A 354 -19.97 7.80 9.04
N VAL A 355 -20.32 8.79 8.23
CA VAL A 355 -21.12 8.58 7.01
C VAL A 355 -20.40 7.61 6.07
N ARG A 356 -19.08 7.78 5.89
CA ARG A 356 -18.29 6.90 5.03
C ARG A 356 -18.23 5.49 5.57
N MET A 357 -17.96 5.30 6.86
CA MET A 357 -17.99 3.96 7.48
C MET A 357 -19.36 3.28 7.34
N LEU A 358 -20.46 4.02 7.47
CA LEU A 358 -21.82 3.48 7.29
C LEU A 358 -22.09 3.07 5.83
N LEU A 359 -21.72 3.91 4.86
CA LEU A 359 -21.89 3.61 3.43
C LEU A 359 -21.07 2.37 3.01
N MET A 360 -19.87 2.22 3.55
CA MET A 360 -19.00 1.05 3.27
C MET A 360 -19.49 -0.25 3.92
N ARG A 361 -20.40 -0.19 4.91
CA ARG A 361 -20.99 -1.40 5.51
C ARG A 361 -21.96 -2.11 4.59
N LEU A 362 -22.60 -1.43 3.63
CA LEU A 362 -23.81 -1.95 2.96
C LEU A 362 -23.66 -2.17 1.44
N GLN A 363 -22.52 -1.81 0.82
CA GLN A 363 -22.43 -1.76 -0.64
C GLN A 363 -22.01 -3.07 -1.31
N LYS A 364 -22.78 -3.47 -2.34
CA LYS A 364 -22.29 -4.28 -3.47
C LYS A 364 -21.40 -3.39 -4.36
N VAL A 365 -20.21 -3.87 -4.73
CA VAL A 365 -19.12 -3.10 -5.38
C VAL A 365 -19.57 -2.26 -6.59
N ALA A 366 -20.53 -2.74 -7.38
CA ALA A 366 -21.08 -2.04 -8.55
C ALA A 366 -21.71 -0.65 -8.25
N PHE A 367 -22.18 -0.41 -7.01
CA PHE A 367 -22.77 0.88 -6.62
C PHE A 367 -21.75 1.91 -6.12
N SER A 368 -20.56 1.48 -5.67
CA SER A 368 -19.51 2.40 -5.21
C SER A 368 -18.96 3.24 -6.38
N PHE A 369 -18.84 2.65 -7.57
CA PHE A 369 -18.27 3.33 -8.74
C PHE A 369 -19.22 4.42 -9.30
N LEU A 370 -20.49 4.05 -9.57
CA LEU A 370 -21.50 4.98 -10.08
C LEU A 370 -21.86 6.07 -9.04
N GLY A 371 -21.85 5.72 -7.75
CA GLY A 371 -22.06 6.66 -6.64
C GLY A 371 -20.96 7.70 -6.50
N SER A 372 -19.68 7.30 -6.60
CA SER A 372 -18.53 8.22 -6.58
C SER A 372 -18.56 9.21 -7.74
N ILE A 373 -18.98 8.78 -8.95
CA ILE A 373 -19.12 9.67 -10.11
C ILE A 373 -20.23 10.71 -9.88
N LEU A 374 -21.40 10.29 -9.38
CA LEU A 374 -22.51 11.22 -9.12
C LEU A 374 -22.16 12.25 -8.01
N LEU A 375 -21.48 11.80 -6.96
CA LEU A 375 -21.01 12.68 -5.88
C LEU A 375 -19.94 13.67 -6.38
N ALA A 376 -19.01 13.22 -7.23
CA ALA A 376 -18.01 14.08 -7.86
C ALA A 376 -18.66 15.22 -8.67
N PHE A 377 -19.66 14.92 -9.51
CA PHE A 377 -20.39 15.96 -10.25
C PHE A 377 -21.17 16.91 -9.34
N ALA A 378 -21.79 16.39 -8.29
CA ALA A 378 -22.53 17.19 -7.33
C ALA A 378 -21.61 18.14 -6.54
N GLU A 379 -20.45 17.68 -6.09
CA GLU A 379 -19.50 18.49 -5.34
C GLU A 379 -18.92 19.64 -6.19
N ILE A 380 -18.46 19.35 -7.42
CA ILE A 380 -17.97 20.38 -8.35
C ILE A 380 -19.06 21.44 -8.58
N SER A 381 -20.31 21.00 -8.76
CA SER A 381 -21.45 21.90 -8.97
C SER A 381 -21.72 22.78 -7.75
N VAL A 382 -21.74 22.22 -6.54
CA VAL A 382 -21.96 22.96 -5.29
C VAL A 382 -20.84 23.97 -5.04
N ARG A 383 -19.58 23.57 -5.24
CA ARG A 383 -18.41 24.46 -5.06
C ARG A 383 -18.39 25.60 -6.07
N ALA A 384 -18.68 25.31 -7.34
CA ALA A 384 -18.81 26.33 -8.37
C ALA A 384 -19.94 27.32 -8.09
N ILE A 385 -21.14 26.84 -7.71
CA ILE A 385 -22.29 27.69 -7.38
C ILE A 385 -21.99 28.56 -6.15
N LYS A 386 -21.39 27.99 -5.10
CA LYS A 386 -21.04 28.71 -3.86
C LYS A 386 -20.03 29.83 -4.15
N SER A 387 -19.01 29.55 -4.96
CA SER A 387 -18.01 30.54 -5.38
C SER A 387 -18.65 31.68 -6.21
N MET A 388 -19.59 31.35 -7.11
CA MET A 388 -20.35 32.33 -7.88
C MET A 388 -21.24 33.22 -7.00
N LEU A 389 -21.97 32.63 -6.04
CA LEU A 389 -22.83 33.38 -5.11
C LEU A 389 -22.02 34.33 -4.23
N VAL A 390 -20.87 33.89 -3.70
CA VAL A 390 -19.97 34.75 -2.92
C VAL A 390 -19.46 35.92 -3.77
N HIS A 391 -19.13 35.68 -5.04
CA HIS A 391 -18.70 36.74 -5.95
C HIS A 391 -19.82 37.77 -6.23
N GLN A 392 -21.06 37.29 -6.42
CA GLN A 392 -22.23 38.15 -6.59
C GLN A 392 -22.52 39.00 -5.33
N ASP A 393 -22.44 38.42 -4.14
CA ASP A 393 -22.66 39.13 -2.87
C ASP A 393 -21.61 40.22 -2.63
N VAL A 394 -20.33 39.92 -2.89
CA VAL A 394 -19.24 40.91 -2.83
C VAL A 394 -19.50 42.07 -3.81
N HIS A 395 -19.95 41.77 -5.03
CA HIS A 395 -20.29 42.78 -6.03
C HIS A 395 -21.50 43.64 -5.61
N HIS A 396 -22.53 43.04 -4.99
CA HIS A 396 -23.70 43.74 -4.46
C HIS A 396 -23.37 44.65 -3.27
N ILE A 397 -22.47 44.25 -2.37
CA ILE A 397 -22.02 45.06 -1.22
C ILE A 397 -21.29 46.33 -1.70
N LEU A 398 -20.43 46.21 -2.71
CA LEU A 398 -19.77 47.35 -3.35
C LEU A 398 -20.79 48.30 -3.99
N LYS A 399 -21.83 47.76 -4.64
CA LYS A 399 -22.87 48.55 -5.34
C LYS A 399 -23.83 49.27 -4.38
N ARG A 400 -24.28 48.63 -3.27
CA ARG A 400 -25.26 49.20 -2.31
C ARG A 400 -24.73 50.34 -1.41
N ARG A 401 -23.42 50.49 -1.21
CA ARG A 401 -22.84 51.58 -0.38
C ARG A 401 -22.28 52.77 -1.17
N ILE A 402 -22.22 52.69 -2.49
CA ILE A 402 -21.85 53.83 -3.35
C ILE A 402 -23.07 54.77 -3.54
N THR A 403 -24.29 54.23 -3.57
CA THR A 403 -25.53 54.98 -3.80
C THR A 403 -25.97 55.93 -2.66
N PRO A 404 -25.87 55.61 -1.35
CA PRO A 404 -26.36 56.49 -0.28
C PRO A 404 -25.44 57.71 -0.07
N THR A 405 -24.17 57.58 -0.40
CA THR A 405 -23.15 58.62 -0.23
C THR A 405 -23.29 59.71 -1.29
N PHE A 406 -23.69 59.34 -2.52
CA PHE A 406 -23.99 60.27 -3.59
C PHE A 406 -25.28 61.07 -3.31
N GLU A 407 -26.33 60.43 -2.77
CA GLU A 407 -27.57 61.13 -2.40
C GLU A 407 -27.45 62.03 -1.16
N LYS A 408 -26.70 61.62 -0.12
CA LYS A 408 -26.48 62.48 1.08
C LYS A 408 -25.51 63.62 0.81
N ALA A 409 -24.53 63.46 -0.08
CA ALA A 409 -23.67 64.55 -0.54
C ALA A 409 -24.45 65.54 -1.42
N ARG A 410 -25.32 65.04 -2.32
CA ARG A 410 -26.20 65.86 -3.18
C ARG A 410 -27.24 66.65 -2.38
N ARG A 411 -27.79 66.08 -1.27
CA ARG A 411 -28.73 66.77 -0.36
C ARG A 411 -28.10 67.81 0.57
N ARG A 412 -26.79 67.74 0.85
CA ARG A 412 -26.08 68.80 1.61
C ARG A 412 -25.61 69.97 0.74
N LEU A 413 -25.62 69.81 -0.59
CA LEU A 413 -25.29 70.84 -1.57
C LEU A 413 -26.52 71.59 -2.12
N THR A 414 -27.72 71.31 -1.61
CA THR A 414 -29.00 71.88 -2.09
C THR A 414 -29.81 72.57 -0.97
N VAL A 415 -29.15 73.17 0.02
CA VAL A 415 -29.79 74.18 0.89
C VAL A 415 -28.77 75.29 1.15
N GLY A 416 -29.00 76.44 0.50
CA GLY A 416 -28.11 77.59 0.51
C GLY A 416 -28.17 78.35 -0.81
N GLN A 417 -29.38 78.71 -1.22
CA GLN A 417 -29.60 79.75 -2.22
C GLN A 417 -28.88 81.03 -1.75
N THR A 418 -28.07 81.63 -2.62
CA THR A 418 -28.17 83.04 -3.06
C THR A 418 -26.91 83.44 -3.82
N THR A 419 -27.06 83.60 -5.14
CA THR A 419 -26.49 84.67 -5.98
C THR A 419 -25.19 85.34 -5.54
N ASP A 420 -24.05 84.86 -6.06
CA ASP A 420 -23.16 85.70 -6.88
C ASP A 420 -22.18 84.83 -7.70
N SER A 421 -22.17 84.98 -9.02
CA SER A 421 -21.67 84.02 -10.01
C SER A 421 -20.29 84.36 -10.59
N ARG A 422 -19.40 85.00 -9.84
CA ARG A 422 -17.99 85.19 -10.26
C ARG A 422 -16.92 84.85 -9.21
N ALA A 423 -17.25 84.91 -7.91
CA ALA A 423 -16.32 84.47 -6.85
C ALA A 423 -16.30 82.93 -6.67
N ALA A 424 -17.37 82.23 -7.04
CA ALA A 424 -17.47 80.78 -6.92
C ALA A 424 -16.59 80.03 -7.94
N GLN A 425 -16.36 80.60 -9.13
CA GLN A 425 -15.54 79.97 -10.18
C GLN A 425 -14.05 79.96 -9.80
N VAL A 426 -13.54 81.05 -9.24
CA VAL A 426 -12.12 81.20 -8.86
C VAL A 426 -11.76 80.33 -7.65
N LEU A 427 -12.71 80.06 -6.75
CA LEU A 427 -12.53 79.17 -5.60
C LEU A 427 -12.63 77.68 -5.98
N MET A 428 -13.33 77.36 -7.08
CA MET A 428 -13.40 76.00 -7.63
C MET A 428 -12.11 75.61 -8.39
N ASP A 429 -11.49 76.53 -9.12
CA ASP A 429 -10.22 76.26 -9.81
C ASP A 429 -9.02 76.20 -8.85
N LYS A 430 -8.99 77.02 -7.79
CA LYS A 430 -7.94 76.89 -6.75
C LYS A 430 -8.12 75.68 -5.83
N ARG A 431 -9.30 75.04 -5.79
CA ARG A 431 -9.52 73.80 -5.01
C ARG A 431 -9.34 72.50 -5.80
N ARG A 432 -9.29 72.54 -7.14
CA ARG A 432 -8.89 71.36 -7.94
C ARG A 432 -7.42 70.95 -7.74
N ALA A 433 -6.58 71.86 -7.25
CA ALA A 433 -5.16 71.59 -6.98
C ALA A 433 -4.87 71.08 -5.54
N ILE A 434 -5.86 71.00 -4.65
CA ILE A 434 -5.73 70.36 -3.33
C ILE A 434 -7.03 69.64 -2.99
N ILE A 435 -7.30 68.52 -3.66
CA ILE A 435 -8.10 67.44 -3.09
C ILE A 435 -7.18 66.22 -2.98
N PRO A 436 -6.71 65.86 -1.78
CA PRO A 436 -6.06 64.57 -1.60
C PRO A 436 -7.07 63.50 -2.00
N ALA A 437 -6.61 62.49 -2.75
CA ALA A 437 -7.36 61.29 -3.10
C ALA A 437 -8.28 60.90 -1.92
N ARG A 438 -9.59 61.15 -2.05
CA ARG A 438 -10.54 60.83 -0.97
C ARG A 438 -10.73 59.32 -0.92
N PRO A 439 -10.87 58.78 0.29
CA PRO A 439 -10.41 57.45 0.64
C PRO A 439 -11.26 56.41 -0.05
N VAL A 440 -10.61 55.43 -0.69
CA VAL A 440 -11.17 54.08 -0.81
C VAL A 440 -11.77 53.78 0.56
N ASN A 441 -13.07 53.50 0.61
CA ASN A 441 -13.79 53.30 1.84
C ASN A 441 -13.16 52.09 2.55
N VAL A 442 -12.18 52.35 3.42
CA VAL A 442 -11.27 51.34 4.00
C VAL A 442 -12.08 50.23 4.66
N GLU A 443 -13.25 50.57 5.20
CA GLU A 443 -14.19 49.63 5.78
C GLU A 443 -14.87 48.72 4.74
N ALA A 444 -15.22 49.22 3.55
CA ALA A 444 -15.83 48.42 2.48
C ALA A 444 -14.81 47.46 1.84
N GLU A 445 -13.58 47.93 1.58
CA GLU A 445 -12.51 47.10 1.04
C GLU A 445 -12.04 46.06 2.08
N SER A 446 -11.96 46.46 3.35
CA SER A 446 -11.68 45.54 4.48
C SER A 446 -12.78 44.48 4.63
N ASN A 447 -14.06 44.86 4.51
CA ASN A 447 -15.16 43.89 4.55
C ASN A 447 -15.15 42.94 3.34
N ARG A 448 -14.86 43.44 2.13
CA ARG A 448 -14.69 42.61 0.93
C ARG A 448 -13.58 41.57 1.12
N GLN A 449 -12.41 42.03 1.56
CA GLN A 449 -11.26 41.15 1.78
C GLN A 449 -11.53 40.14 2.90
N ARG A 450 -12.28 40.53 3.93
CA ARG A 450 -12.73 39.63 4.99
C ARG A 450 -13.66 38.53 4.48
N TYR A 451 -14.62 38.83 3.61
CA TYR A 451 -15.51 37.81 3.02
C TYR A 451 -14.75 36.81 2.15
N LEU A 452 -13.83 37.28 1.30
CA LEU A 452 -13.03 36.41 0.42
C LEU A 452 -12.05 35.53 1.19
N VAL A 453 -11.40 36.05 2.24
CA VAL A 453 -10.48 35.29 3.09
C VAL A 453 -11.24 34.22 3.90
N VAL A 454 -12.44 34.52 4.38
CA VAL A 454 -13.29 33.53 5.08
C VAL A 454 -13.82 32.48 4.10
N HIS A 455 -14.12 32.81 2.84
CA HIS A 455 -14.53 31.79 1.88
C HIS A 455 -13.37 30.89 1.43
N ALA A 456 -12.19 31.48 1.18
CA ALA A 456 -10.99 30.73 0.81
C ALA A 456 -10.55 29.79 1.94
N ALA A 457 -10.59 30.24 3.19
CA ALA A 457 -10.29 29.40 4.33
C ALA A 457 -11.31 28.27 4.51
N GLU A 458 -12.59 28.49 4.19
CA GLU A 458 -13.66 27.49 4.32
C GLU A 458 -13.39 26.33 3.38
N ILE A 459 -13.17 26.63 2.09
CA ILE A 459 -12.81 25.65 1.06
C ILE A 459 -11.53 24.91 1.45
N TYR A 460 -10.48 25.66 1.81
CA TYR A 460 -9.21 25.06 2.20
C TYR A 460 -9.39 24.09 3.37
N THR A 461 -10.18 24.44 4.38
CA THR A 461 -10.42 23.58 5.55
C THR A 461 -11.31 22.37 5.28
N ASP A 462 -12.19 22.45 4.27
CA ASP A 462 -13.07 21.36 3.86
C ASP A 462 -12.25 20.24 3.20
N MET A 463 -11.38 20.61 2.25
CA MET A 463 -10.47 19.66 1.58
C MET A 463 -9.62 18.87 2.60
N TYR A 464 -9.03 19.57 3.57
CA TYR A 464 -8.27 18.89 4.65
C TYR A 464 -9.13 17.92 5.45
N ALA A 465 -10.36 18.34 5.78
CA ALA A 465 -11.28 17.54 6.58
C ALA A 465 -11.71 16.27 5.84
N GLU A 466 -11.94 16.36 4.52
CA GLU A 466 -12.30 15.24 3.65
C GLU A 466 -11.18 14.21 3.59
N TYR A 467 -9.95 14.59 3.20
CA TYR A 467 -8.82 13.65 3.17
C TYR A 467 -8.55 12.99 4.53
N MET A 468 -8.66 13.77 5.62
CA MET A 468 -8.51 13.23 6.97
C MET A 468 -9.64 12.25 7.33
N ALA A 469 -10.89 12.53 6.96
CA ALA A 469 -12.01 11.64 7.18
C ALA A 469 -11.85 10.33 6.37
N MET A 470 -11.37 10.40 5.12
CA MET A 470 -11.05 9.21 4.32
C MET A 470 -9.95 8.36 4.99
N GLY A 471 -8.83 8.99 5.35
CA GLY A 471 -7.71 8.27 5.95
C GLY A 471 -8.02 7.69 7.33
N CYS A 472 -8.82 8.38 8.16
CA CYS A 472 -9.22 7.89 9.48
C CYS A 472 -10.29 6.80 9.39
N SER A 473 -11.30 6.94 8.52
CA SER A 473 -12.32 5.90 8.32
C SER A 473 -11.67 4.60 7.85
N TYR A 474 -10.70 4.69 6.95
CA TYR A 474 -9.92 3.55 6.52
C TYR A 474 -9.08 2.94 7.64
N ALA A 475 -8.38 3.75 8.44
CA ALA A 475 -7.62 3.24 9.59
C ALA A 475 -8.52 2.42 10.51
N ILE A 476 -9.76 2.87 10.72
CA ILE A 476 -10.72 2.16 11.56
C ILE A 476 -11.13 0.83 10.91
N MET A 477 -11.38 0.81 9.60
CA MET A 477 -11.68 -0.44 8.88
C MET A 477 -10.52 -1.42 8.90
N PHE A 478 -9.29 -0.91 8.73
CA PHE A 478 -8.09 -1.74 8.68
C PHE A 478 -7.80 -2.38 10.03
N PHE A 479 -7.81 -1.61 11.12
CA PHE A 479 -7.47 -2.12 12.46
C PHE A 479 -8.64 -2.77 13.21
N PHE A 480 -9.89 -2.39 12.91
CA PHE A 480 -11.08 -2.88 13.64
C PHE A 480 -12.07 -3.65 12.76
N GLY A 481 -11.79 -3.88 11.46
CA GLY A 481 -12.71 -4.52 10.51
C GLY A 481 -13.11 -5.95 10.84
N ASN A 482 -12.28 -6.68 11.61
CA ASN A 482 -12.58 -8.03 12.13
C ASN A 482 -13.59 -8.04 13.27
N HIS A 483 -13.78 -6.91 13.94
CA HIS A 483 -14.59 -6.89 15.15
C HIS A 483 -16.08 -7.00 14.77
N PRO A 484 -16.88 -7.85 15.45
CA PRO A 484 -18.28 -8.14 15.09
C PRO A 484 -19.17 -6.89 14.95
N GLN A 485 -18.80 -5.79 15.60
CA GLN A 485 -19.55 -4.53 15.57
C GLN A 485 -19.18 -3.59 14.43
N TYR A 486 -18.10 -3.91 13.71
CA TYR A 486 -17.60 -3.20 12.54
C TYR A 486 -17.75 -4.05 11.28
N GLN A 487 -18.58 -5.11 11.26
CA GLN A 487 -18.81 -5.95 10.08
C GLN A 487 -19.22 -5.11 8.86
N PHE A 488 -18.35 -5.06 7.85
CA PHE A 488 -18.58 -4.40 6.56
C PHE A 488 -18.95 -5.47 5.51
N VAL A 489 -19.84 -5.19 4.54
CA VAL A 489 -20.20 -6.14 3.46
C VAL A 489 -18.97 -6.68 2.70
N SER A 490 -17.95 -5.85 2.47
CA SER A 490 -16.67 -6.28 1.90
C SER A 490 -15.88 -7.28 2.78
N ALA A 491 -16.12 -7.31 4.10
CA ALA A 491 -15.55 -8.32 5.00
C ALA A 491 -16.24 -9.69 4.87
N VAL A 492 -17.50 -9.71 4.41
CA VAL A 492 -18.26 -10.95 4.16
C VAL A 492 -17.87 -11.58 2.81
N VAL A 493 -17.33 -10.78 1.88
CA VAL A 493 -16.87 -11.20 0.55
C VAL A 493 -15.40 -11.67 0.56
N ALA A 494 -14.60 -11.23 1.53
CA ALA A 494 -13.19 -11.60 1.64
C ALA A 494 -13.01 -12.88 2.47
N LYS A 495 -12.47 -13.92 1.86
CA LYS A 495 -12.14 -15.20 2.52
C LYS A 495 -10.92 -15.14 3.45
N SER A 496 -10.04 -14.16 3.24
CA SER A 496 -8.81 -13.94 4.00
C SER A 496 -8.66 -12.47 4.43
N GLU A 497 -7.98 -12.24 5.55
CA GLU A 497 -7.67 -10.92 6.10
C GLU A 497 -6.88 -10.05 5.09
N THR A 498 -5.94 -10.65 4.36
CA THR A 498 -5.11 -9.96 3.35
C THR A 498 -5.96 -9.53 2.16
N MET A 499 -6.85 -10.40 1.67
CA MET A 499 -7.81 -10.04 0.61
C MET A 499 -8.77 -8.95 1.05
N ARG A 500 -9.17 -8.95 2.32
CA ARG A 500 -9.99 -7.87 2.86
C ARG A 500 -9.23 -6.55 2.94
N GLN A 501 -7.99 -6.58 3.39
CA GLN A 501 -7.12 -5.41 3.49
C GLN A 501 -6.73 -4.86 2.12
N LEU A 502 -6.45 -5.72 1.14
CA LEU A 502 -6.19 -5.34 -0.25
C LEU A 502 -7.45 -4.75 -0.90
N HIS A 503 -8.60 -5.38 -0.68
CA HIS A 503 -9.88 -4.89 -1.18
C HIS A 503 -10.23 -3.52 -0.60
N TYR A 504 -10.04 -3.33 0.71
CA TYR A 504 -10.16 -2.01 1.32
C TYR A 504 -9.16 -1.05 0.68
N PHE A 505 -7.89 -1.42 0.54
CA PHE A 505 -6.83 -0.54 0.04
C PHE A 505 -7.14 -0.04 -1.36
N LEU A 506 -7.62 -0.91 -2.25
CA LEU A 506 -8.02 -0.56 -3.61
C LEU A 506 -9.21 0.40 -3.62
N ILE A 507 -10.22 0.18 -2.78
CA ILE A 507 -11.37 1.12 -2.64
C ILE A 507 -10.88 2.48 -2.15
N PHE A 508 -10.00 2.50 -1.15
CA PHE A 508 -9.44 3.74 -0.61
C PHE A 508 -8.60 4.49 -1.65
N ALA A 509 -7.70 3.78 -2.35
CA ALA A 509 -6.87 4.35 -3.40
C ALA A 509 -7.73 4.95 -4.53
N PHE A 510 -8.79 4.24 -4.95
CA PHE A 510 -9.74 4.73 -5.95
C PHE A 510 -10.47 5.99 -5.47
N GLN A 511 -11.02 5.97 -4.24
CA GLN A 511 -11.76 7.11 -3.69
C GLN A 511 -10.86 8.36 -3.51
N VAL A 512 -9.62 8.18 -3.07
CA VAL A 512 -8.65 9.28 -2.93
C VAL A 512 -8.25 9.84 -4.30
N LEU A 513 -8.06 8.98 -5.31
CA LEU A 513 -7.74 9.42 -6.67
C LEU A 513 -8.87 10.28 -7.26
N VAL A 514 -10.12 9.82 -7.15
CA VAL A 514 -11.30 10.56 -7.61
C VAL A 514 -11.40 11.91 -6.89
N GLU A 515 -11.20 11.94 -5.57
CA GLU A 515 -11.23 13.17 -4.78
C GLU A 515 -10.18 14.18 -5.24
N ILE A 516 -8.93 13.74 -5.42
CA ILE A 516 -7.81 14.57 -5.90
C ILE A 516 -8.18 15.23 -7.24
N MET A 517 -8.84 14.50 -8.12
CA MET A 517 -9.29 15.03 -9.41
C MET A 517 -10.40 16.07 -9.25
N VAL A 518 -11.41 15.77 -8.43
CA VAL A 518 -12.53 16.68 -8.14
C VAL A 518 -12.03 17.99 -7.54
N ASP A 519 -11.18 17.89 -6.52
CA ASP A 519 -10.54 19.01 -5.84
C ASP A 519 -9.70 19.86 -6.78
N PHE A 520 -8.93 19.22 -7.66
CA PHE A 520 -8.12 19.93 -8.64
C PHE A 520 -9.00 20.74 -9.59
N VAL A 521 -10.09 20.15 -10.11
CA VAL A 521 -11.03 20.84 -11.01
C VAL A 521 -11.73 21.98 -10.29
N ALA A 522 -12.26 21.73 -9.09
CA ALA A 522 -12.96 22.74 -8.29
C ALA A 522 -12.03 23.91 -7.91
N CYS A 523 -10.80 23.62 -7.46
CA CYS A 523 -9.80 24.66 -7.15
C CYS A 523 -9.45 25.50 -8.37
N ASN A 524 -9.32 24.89 -9.56
CA ASN A 524 -9.09 25.64 -10.79
C ASN A 524 -10.24 26.62 -11.07
N ILE A 525 -11.50 26.18 -10.93
CA ILE A 525 -12.68 27.05 -11.07
C ILE A 525 -12.64 28.18 -10.03
N GLU A 526 -12.38 27.88 -8.77
CA GLU A 526 -12.34 28.86 -7.67
C GLU A 526 -11.24 29.91 -7.84
N VAL A 527 -10.04 29.51 -8.29
CA VAL A 527 -8.94 30.46 -8.61
C VAL A 527 -9.34 31.37 -9.77
N THR A 528 -10.00 30.84 -10.82
CA THR A 528 -10.50 31.71 -11.91
C THR A 528 -11.57 32.71 -11.48
N GLN A 529 -12.30 32.41 -10.39
CA GLN A 529 -13.29 33.29 -9.78
C GLN A 529 -12.69 34.27 -8.73
N GLY A 530 -11.37 34.21 -8.51
CA GLY A 530 -10.62 35.16 -7.68
C GLY A 530 -10.41 34.72 -6.22
N VAL A 531 -10.50 33.41 -5.92
CA VAL A 531 -10.16 32.86 -4.61
C VAL A 531 -8.63 32.77 -4.44
N ASP A 532 -8.09 33.40 -3.39
CA ASP A 532 -6.64 33.42 -3.11
C ASP A 532 -6.23 32.39 -2.05
N PHE A 533 -5.87 31.19 -2.51
CA PHE A 533 -5.30 30.12 -1.68
C PHE A 533 -3.84 30.40 -1.27
N GLY A 534 -3.13 31.30 -1.95
CA GLY A 534 -1.73 31.62 -1.68
C GLY A 534 -1.50 32.14 -0.26
N SER A 535 -2.49 32.83 0.31
CA SER A 535 -2.46 33.34 1.68
C SER A 535 -2.55 32.25 2.78
N PHE A 536 -2.96 31.03 2.43
CA PHE A 536 -3.10 29.86 3.31
C PHE A 536 -2.02 28.79 3.11
N ASN A 537 -1.27 28.89 2.02
CA ASN A 537 -0.20 27.99 1.63
C ASN A 537 1.09 28.05 2.50
N GLN A 538 1.05 28.74 3.65
CA GLN A 538 2.16 28.82 4.58
C GLN A 538 2.21 27.55 5.44
N ASN A 539 3.40 26.99 5.66
CA ASN A 539 3.61 25.91 6.62
C ASN A 539 3.34 26.46 8.04
N ASP A 540 2.11 26.35 8.55
CA ASP A 540 1.78 26.71 9.94
C ASP A 540 1.94 25.46 10.83
N PRO A 541 3.01 25.32 11.64
CA PRO A 541 3.21 24.17 12.50
C PRO A 541 2.06 23.96 13.49
N TYR A 542 1.35 25.05 13.83
CA TYR A 542 0.16 24.98 14.67
C TYR A 542 -0.97 24.22 13.96
N LEU A 543 -1.15 24.44 12.66
CA LEU A 543 -2.23 23.83 11.89
C LEU A 543 -2.00 22.33 11.73
N THR A 544 -0.79 21.92 11.34
CA THR A 544 -0.41 20.51 11.22
C THR A 544 -0.65 19.77 12.53
N PHE A 545 -0.25 20.38 13.63
CA PHE A 545 -0.37 19.80 14.96
C PHE A 545 -1.83 19.73 15.45
N LEU A 546 -2.62 20.77 15.17
CA LEU A 546 -4.07 20.78 15.42
C LEU A 546 -4.78 19.66 14.63
N MET A 547 -4.42 19.47 13.37
CA MET A 547 -5.00 18.40 12.54
C MET A 547 -4.60 17.01 13.05
N SER A 548 -3.37 16.84 13.52
CA SER A 548 -2.95 15.58 14.16
C SER A 548 -3.77 15.26 15.42
N VAL A 549 -4.12 16.27 16.23
CA VAL A 549 -5.05 16.12 17.37
C VAL A 549 -6.43 15.70 16.91
N LEU A 550 -6.95 16.32 15.84
CA LEU A 550 -8.27 16.03 15.32
C LEU A 550 -8.35 14.62 14.73
N ALA A 551 -7.33 14.16 14.00
CA ALA A 551 -7.24 12.77 13.53
C ALA A 551 -7.24 11.78 14.70
N PHE A 552 -6.44 12.06 15.73
CA PHE A 552 -6.41 11.24 16.95
C PHE A 552 -7.77 11.18 17.65
N ALA A 553 -8.40 12.33 17.88
CA ALA A 553 -9.71 12.40 18.52
C ALA A 553 -10.79 11.71 17.68
N ASN A 554 -10.74 11.86 16.35
CA ASN A 554 -11.66 11.19 15.43
C ASN A 554 -11.53 9.66 15.51
N VAL A 555 -10.31 9.11 15.46
CA VAL A 555 -10.07 7.66 15.60
C VAL A 555 -10.51 7.17 16.97
N SER A 556 -10.21 7.90 18.05
CA SER A 556 -10.60 7.52 19.41
C SER A 556 -12.12 7.51 19.63
N ILE A 557 -12.82 8.57 19.18
CA ILE A 557 -14.29 8.64 19.25
C ILE A 557 -14.90 7.51 18.42
N SER A 558 -14.38 7.27 17.21
CA SER A 558 -14.91 6.27 16.31
C SER A 558 -14.65 4.83 16.78
N ALA A 559 -13.47 4.56 17.35
CA ALA A 559 -13.11 3.27 17.93
C ALA A 559 -13.92 2.98 19.20
N GLY A 560 -14.24 4.00 20.01
CA GLY A 560 -15.06 3.82 21.21
C GLY A 560 -16.53 3.44 20.91
N LEU A 561 -17.03 3.66 19.69
CA LEU A 561 -18.45 3.45 19.35
C LEU A 561 -18.79 1.99 19.05
N GLY A 562 -17.86 1.20 18.52
CA GLY A 562 -18.08 -0.21 18.19
C GLY A 562 -17.58 -1.16 19.27
N TYR A 563 -17.63 -0.73 20.54
CA TYR A 563 -17.62 -1.58 21.73
C TYR A 563 -18.98 -1.53 22.47
N SER A 564 -20.09 -1.74 21.76
CA SER A 564 -21.40 -2.16 22.27
C SER A 564 -21.40 -3.66 22.61
N CYS A 565 -21.06 -4.05 23.85
CA CYS A 565 -21.42 -5.39 24.31
C CYS A 565 -22.96 -5.51 24.28
N ASN A 566 -23.51 -6.02 23.17
CA ASN A 566 -24.85 -6.61 23.16
C ASN A 566 -24.72 -7.94 23.91
N ASP A 567 -25.12 -7.98 25.19
CA ASP A 567 -25.51 -9.12 26.06
C ASP A 567 -24.76 -10.48 26.02
N ALA A 568 -23.74 -10.65 25.17
CA ALA A 568 -22.94 -11.85 24.95
C ALA A 568 -21.53 -11.74 25.57
N CYS A 569 -21.16 -10.56 26.10
CA CYS A 569 -20.00 -10.40 27.00
C CYS A 569 -20.27 -10.98 28.41
N ASN A 570 -21.12 -12.00 28.51
CA ASN A 570 -21.27 -12.87 29.68
C ASN A 570 -20.43 -14.17 29.56
N GLY A 571 -19.61 -14.30 28.52
CA GLY A 571 -18.57 -15.35 28.44
C GLY A 571 -17.20 -14.84 28.88
N CYS A 572 -17.04 -14.20 30.04
CA CYS A 572 -16.51 -14.96 31.17
C CYS A 572 -17.20 -16.33 31.30
N TYR A 573 -16.62 -17.36 30.66
CA TYR A 573 -16.94 -18.74 30.99
C TYR A 573 -16.73 -18.91 32.49
N ASN A 574 -17.82 -19.01 33.25
CA ASN A 574 -17.75 -19.24 34.67
C ASN A 574 -18.75 -20.34 35.07
N SER A 575 -18.20 -21.32 35.78
CA SER A 575 -18.84 -22.29 36.69
C SER A 575 -19.48 -23.53 36.03
N THR A 576 -19.27 -24.78 36.47
CA THR A 576 -19.06 -25.32 37.83
C THR A 576 -18.54 -26.78 37.76
N LEU A 577 -17.54 -27.16 38.57
CA LEU A 577 -17.63 -28.30 39.50
C LEU A 577 -16.46 -28.35 40.49
N ASP A 578 -16.84 -27.99 41.71
CA ASP A 578 -16.39 -28.36 43.05
C ASP A 578 -14.96 -28.22 43.59
N SER A 579 -14.99 -27.65 44.79
CA SER A 579 -13.96 -27.53 45.79
C SER A 579 -13.54 -28.90 46.34
N THR A 580 -12.24 -29.17 46.48
CA THR A 580 -11.76 -29.88 47.67
C THR A 580 -10.30 -29.58 47.98
N LEU A 581 -10.14 -29.10 49.21
CA LEU A 581 -8.95 -28.93 50.03
C LEU A 581 -8.25 -30.28 50.29
N VAL A 582 -6.96 -30.44 49.96
CA VAL A 582 -6.02 -31.28 50.74
C VAL A 582 -4.60 -30.70 50.70
N ILE A 583 -4.07 -30.49 51.90
CA ILE A 583 -2.68 -30.17 52.25
C ILE A 583 -1.91 -31.48 52.46
N SER A 584 -0.67 -31.60 51.94
CA SER A 584 0.50 -32.27 52.57
C SER A 584 1.69 -32.19 51.61
N GLU A 585 2.72 -31.37 51.85
CA GLU A 585 3.90 -31.60 52.72
C GLU A 585 4.77 -32.82 52.40
N SER A 586 6.03 -32.56 52.00
CA SER A 586 7.31 -33.06 52.56
C SER A 586 8.36 -33.17 51.42
N PHE A 587 9.33 -32.27 51.22
CA PHE A 587 10.51 -31.81 51.97
C PHE A 587 11.72 -32.77 52.04
N SER A 588 12.87 -32.17 51.72
CA SER A 588 14.26 -32.51 52.07
C SER A 588 14.98 -33.51 51.14
N SER A 589 16.27 -33.38 50.81
CA SER A 589 17.31 -32.36 51.04
C SER A 589 18.62 -32.93 50.49
N SER A 590 19.45 -32.12 49.81
CA SER A 590 20.88 -31.91 50.16
C SER A 590 21.67 -31.25 49.02
N ALA A 591 21.97 -29.96 49.18
CA ALA A 591 23.16 -29.25 48.64
C ALA A 591 24.29 -29.37 49.71
N PRO A 592 25.58 -28.94 49.54
CA PRO A 592 26.04 -27.77 48.76
C PRO A 592 27.46 -27.83 48.11
N ASP A 593 27.72 -26.93 47.14
CA ASP A 593 28.90 -26.02 47.05
C ASP A 593 29.10 -25.50 45.60
N SER A 594 29.29 -24.22 45.26
CA SER A 594 29.13 -22.92 45.94
C SER A 594 29.38 -21.77 44.93
N ARG A 595 28.46 -20.77 44.90
CA ARG A 595 28.52 -19.37 44.35
C ARG A 595 28.32 -19.18 42.83
N ALA A 596 27.37 -18.41 42.29
CA ALA A 596 26.38 -17.48 42.84
C ALA A 596 25.17 -17.35 41.88
N ILE A 597 23.97 -17.30 42.45
CA ILE A 597 22.67 -17.13 41.78
C ILE A 597 22.32 -15.62 41.73
N PHE A 598 21.89 -15.15 40.56
CA PHE A 598 21.01 -13.98 40.38
C PHE A 598 20.02 -14.40 39.27
N VAL A 599 18.77 -14.79 39.59
CA VAL A 599 17.61 -13.88 39.69
C VAL A 599 17.69 -12.75 38.66
N LEU A 600 17.04 -12.92 37.51
CA LEU A 600 16.56 -11.79 36.71
C LEU A 600 15.11 -11.54 37.09
N GLU A 601 14.94 -10.72 38.11
CA GLU A 601 13.76 -9.91 38.36
C GLU A 601 13.28 -9.24 37.05
N PRO A 602 11.97 -9.01 36.88
CA PRO A 602 11.45 -8.02 35.94
C PRO A 602 11.71 -6.63 36.51
N THR A 603 12.97 -6.22 36.50
CA THR A 603 13.38 -4.83 36.69
C THR A 603 14.14 -4.36 35.47
N MET A 604 13.45 -4.22 34.33
CA MET A 604 13.77 -3.06 33.50
C MET A 604 13.21 -1.84 34.24
N LYS A 605 14.08 -1.27 35.08
CA LYS A 605 13.88 -0.01 35.78
C LYS A 605 13.28 1.00 34.81
N ILE A 606 12.02 1.34 35.05
CA ILE A 606 11.38 2.59 34.65
C ILE A 606 12.19 3.71 35.29
N GLY A 607 13.23 4.13 34.57
CA GLY A 607 14.25 5.00 35.15
C GLY A 607 15.39 5.26 34.19
N HIS A 608 15.07 5.51 32.91
CA HIS A 608 15.82 6.39 31.99
C HIS A 608 15.15 6.54 30.60
N LEU A 609 13.81 6.37 30.51
CA LEU A 609 13.03 6.60 29.28
C LEU A 609 12.07 7.80 29.38
N ILE A 610 12.50 8.81 30.13
CA ILE A 610 12.02 10.19 30.09
C ILE A 610 13.28 11.04 30.30
N PRO A 611 14.10 11.35 29.27
CA PRO A 611 13.71 12.26 28.18
C PRO A 611 14.49 12.07 26.85
N THR A 612 13.90 11.48 25.81
CA THR A 612 14.47 11.60 24.44
C THR A 612 13.39 11.72 23.36
N VAL A 613 12.38 12.56 23.59
CA VAL A 613 11.47 13.05 22.53
C VAL A 613 11.80 14.49 22.11
N VAL A 614 12.92 15.04 22.57
CA VAL A 614 13.47 16.28 22.00
C VAL A 614 14.97 16.18 21.85
N ALA A 615 15.38 15.62 20.72
CA ALA A 615 16.59 15.97 19.97
C ALA A 615 16.71 15.01 18.78
N MET A 616 15.91 15.20 17.73
CA MET A 616 16.20 14.68 16.40
C MET A 616 16.12 15.81 15.39
N THR A 617 17.11 16.70 15.47
CA THR A 617 17.57 17.57 14.38
C THR A 617 19.06 17.80 14.56
N VAL A 618 19.91 16.83 14.20
CA VAL A 618 21.25 16.99 13.57
C VAL A 618 21.63 15.60 13.02
N PRO A 619 22.06 15.48 11.75
CA PRO A 619 22.37 14.21 11.12
C PRO A 619 23.79 13.74 11.51
N THR A 620 23.90 12.52 12.06
CA THR A 620 25.15 11.76 11.96
C THR A 620 25.21 11.15 10.57
N ILE A 621 25.82 11.89 9.64
CA ILE A 621 26.45 11.30 8.47
C ILE A 621 27.68 10.56 9.01
N ALA A 622 27.53 9.26 9.25
CA ALA A 622 28.66 8.38 9.11
C ALA A 622 28.94 8.32 7.61
N SER A 623 29.90 9.14 7.16
CA SER A 623 30.52 8.94 5.87
C SER A 623 31.23 7.59 5.92
N ALA A 624 30.55 6.54 5.47
CA ALA A 624 31.27 5.49 4.78
C ALA A 624 31.75 6.11 3.46
N ASN A 625 32.92 6.76 3.50
CA ASN A 625 33.81 6.72 2.36
C ASN A 625 34.12 5.23 2.16
N SER A 626 33.33 4.53 1.35
CA SER A 626 33.86 3.37 0.67
C SER A 626 34.87 3.93 -0.33
N SER A 627 36.10 4.11 0.13
CA SER A 627 37.23 3.67 -0.68
C SER A 627 36.84 2.33 -1.28
N SER A 628 36.97 2.20 -2.59
CA SER A 628 36.93 0.94 -3.31
C SER A 628 37.84 -0.08 -2.61
N SER A 629 37.26 -0.84 -1.70
CA SER A 629 37.73 -2.13 -1.25
C SER A 629 36.57 -3.07 -1.51
N SER A 630 36.75 -3.98 -2.46
CA SER A 630 35.90 -5.13 -2.74
C SER A 630 35.22 -5.64 -1.46
N ARG A 631 33.89 -5.46 -1.34
CA ARG A 631 33.11 -6.23 -0.37
C ARG A 631 33.18 -7.68 -0.84
N SER A 632 33.92 -8.51 -0.11
CA SER A 632 33.83 -9.96 -0.22
C SER A 632 32.41 -10.41 0.16
N GLY A 633 31.85 -11.35 -0.60
CA GLY A 633 30.49 -11.88 -0.41
C GLY A 633 30.19 -12.36 1.01
N GLY A 634 28.91 -12.35 1.37
CA GLY A 634 28.43 -12.69 2.71
C GLY A 634 26.92 -12.85 2.77
N ILE A 635 26.43 -13.54 3.80
CA ILE A 635 25.01 -13.61 4.16
C ILE A 635 24.64 -12.41 5.04
N ASN A 636 23.45 -11.84 4.84
CA ASN A 636 22.97 -10.67 5.59
C ASN A 636 22.46 -11.00 7.02
N GLY A 637 22.53 -12.27 7.42
CA GLY A 637 22.00 -12.82 8.68
C GLY A 637 20.72 -13.63 8.47
N TRP A 638 20.43 -14.53 9.40
CA TRP A 638 19.16 -15.28 9.44
C TRP A 638 18.12 -14.47 10.21
N TYR A 639 16.93 -14.34 9.63
CA TYR A 639 15.80 -13.61 10.21
C TYR A 639 14.57 -14.51 10.28
N PRO A 640 13.78 -14.47 11.36
CA PRO A 640 12.55 -15.26 11.42
C PRO A 640 11.60 -14.83 10.29
N CYS A 641 11.00 -15.81 9.63
CA CYS A 641 10.02 -15.62 8.58
C CYS A 641 8.91 -16.69 8.68
N SER A 642 7.84 -16.52 7.91
CA SER A 642 6.79 -17.52 7.83
C SER A 642 7.28 -18.77 7.11
N GLU A 643 6.82 -19.94 7.55
CA GLU A 643 7.12 -21.21 6.89
C GLU A 643 6.63 -21.18 5.43
N LEU A 644 5.37 -20.79 5.24
CA LEU A 644 4.79 -20.48 3.93
C LEU A 644 4.81 -18.99 3.62
N THR A 645 5.19 -18.65 2.39
CA THR A 645 5.17 -17.29 1.83
C THR A 645 3.73 -16.82 1.60
N PHE A 646 2.87 -17.74 1.16
CA PHE A 646 1.44 -17.55 1.01
C PHE A 646 0.74 -18.50 1.99
N SER A 647 0.23 -17.95 3.10
CA SER A 647 -0.51 -18.74 4.10
C SER A 647 -1.99 -18.38 4.05
N ASP A 648 -2.84 -19.39 3.87
CA ASP A 648 -4.31 -19.27 3.84
C ASP A 648 -4.91 -18.95 5.22
N GLU A 649 -4.19 -19.33 6.28
CA GLU A 649 -4.52 -19.05 7.66
C GLU A 649 -3.52 -18.03 8.20
N GLY A 650 -4.00 -17.00 8.89
CA GLY A 650 -3.15 -16.06 9.64
C GLY A 650 -2.48 -16.74 10.83
N GLY A 651 -1.66 -17.75 10.59
CA GLY A 651 -0.82 -18.42 11.56
C GLY A 651 0.32 -17.49 11.96
N SER A 652 0.06 -16.61 12.92
CA SER A 652 1.12 -15.99 13.70
C SER A 652 1.60 -16.89 14.84
N GLU A 653 1.30 -18.20 14.81
CA GLU A 653 1.61 -19.07 15.94
C GLU A 653 2.96 -19.79 15.85
N ASN A 654 3.58 -19.96 14.68
CA ASN A 654 4.94 -20.55 14.58
C ASN A 654 5.81 -19.84 13.52
N GLN A 655 6.73 -18.96 13.95
CA GLN A 655 7.81 -18.41 13.12
C GLN A 655 9.01 -19.36 13.15
N ASP A 656 8.81 -20.61 12.76
CA ASP A 656 9.81 -21.68 12.89
C ASP A 656 10.81 -21.71 11.71
N ALA A 657 10.53 -20.92 10.65
CA ALA A 657 11.43 -20.73 9.53
C ALA A 657 12.33 -19.49 9.70
N GLU A 658 13.52 -19.58 9.09
CA GLU A 658 14.48 -18.49 8.99
C GLU A 658 14.80 -18.18 7.52
N CYS A 659 14.87 -16.90 7.18
CA CYS A 659 15.14 -16.40 5.84
C CYS A 659 16.39 -15.51 5.85
N ALA A 660 17.11 -15.50 4.74
CA ALA A 660 18.33 -14.70 4.56
C ALA A 660 18.53 -14.31 3.08
N ILE A 661 19.38 -13.31 2.87
CA ILE A 661 19.94 -12.95 1.57
C ILE A 661 21.44 -13.28 1.56
N TYR A 662 21.83 -14.14 0.64
CA TYR A 662 23.21 -14.42 0.28
C TYR A 662 23.62 -13.52 -0.90
N THR A 663 24.61 -12.65 -0.69
CA THR A 663 25.17 -11.84 -1.77
C THR A 663 26.25 -12.62 -2.50
N ALA A 664 25.89 -13.16 -3.67
CA ALA A 664 26.75 -13.92 -4.57
C ALA A 664 27.45 -13.00 -5.59
N PRO A 665 28.60 -13.41 -6.16
CA PRO A 665 29.18 -12.70 -7.29
C PRO A 665 28.25 -12.80 -8.51
N LEU A 666 28.17 -11.75 -9.33
CA LEU A 666 27.41 -11.80 -10.58
C LEU A 666 27.97 -12.89 -11.51
N CYS A 667 29.29 -12.91 -11.68
CA CYS A 667 29.98 -13.94 -12.45
C CYS A 667 30.97 -14.72 -11.59
N TYR A 668 30.93 -16.05 -11.70
CA TYR A 668 31.96 -16.93 -11.18
C TYR A 668 33.17 -16.98 -12.14
N PRO A 669 34.42 -17.06 -11.64
CA PRO A 669 35.63 -16.95 -12.45
C PRO A 669 35.75 -17.96 -13.61
N SER A 670 35.15 -19.14 -13.50
CA SER A 670 35.13 -20.16 -14.57
C SER A 670 34.00 -19.99 -15.58
N VAL A 671 33.06 -19.07 -15.33
CA VAL A 671 31.83 -18.91 -16.13
C VAL A 671 31.87 -17.63 -16.97
N CYS A 672 32.17 -16.49 -16.34
CA CYS A 672 32.28 -15.20 -17.02
C CYS A 672 33.14 -14.21 -16.26
N ASP A 673 33.57 -13.15 -16.95
CA ASP A 673 34.20 -11.99 -16.34
C ASP A 673 33.15 -10.89 -16.12
N THR A 674 33.28 -10.16 -15.01
CA THR A 674 32.44 -8.98 -14.72
C THR A 674 33.16 -7.71 -15.18
N PRO A 675 32.64 -6.96 -16.15
CA PRO A 675 33.18 -5.65 -16.51
C PRO A 675 33.16 -4.67 -15.33
N ASP A 676 34.15 -3.77 -15.24
CA ASP A 676 34.25 -2.78 -14.16
C ASP A 676 33.03 -1.83 -14.04
N ASN A 677 32.23 -1.71 -15.10
CA ASN A 677 31.11 -0.79 -15.22
C ASN A 677 29.72 -1.41 -14.94
N VAL A 678 29.65 -2.69 -14.58
CA VAL A 678 28.37 -3.37 -14.27
C VAL A 678 28.28 -3.77 -12.80
N VAL A 679 27.07 -4.07 -12.34
CA VAL A 679 26.82 -4.56 -10.97
C VAL A 679 27.60 -5.85 -10.77
N SER A 680 28.43 -5.93 -9.71
CA SER A 680 29.33 -7.08 -9.52
C SER A 680 28.78 -8.22 -8.67
N THR A 681 27.57 -8.07 -8.13
CA THR A 681 26.94 -9.04 -7.22
C THR A 681 25.46 -9.20 -7.51
N VAL A 682 24.90 -10.35 -7.14
CA VAL A 682 23.46 -10.62 -7.13
C VAL A 682 23.04 -11.10 -5.76
N ASP A 683 21.84 -10.73 -5.37
CA ASP A 683 21.23 -11.18 -4.12
C ASP A 683 20.46 -12.48 -4.36
N ILE A 684 20.72 -13.49 -3.52
CA ILE A 684 20.09 -14.82 -3.54
C ILE A 684 19.29 -15.01 -2.24
N PHE A 685 17.99 -15.18 -2.35
CA PHE A 685 17.11 -15.48 -1.23
C PHE A 685 17.21 -16.94 -0.83
N VAL A 686 17.39 -17.18 0.47
CA VAL A 686 17.47 -18.52 1.07
C VAL A 686 16.51 -18.60 2.25
N LYS A 687 15.79 -19.71 2.37
CA LYS A 687 14.90 -20.03 3.49
C LYS A 687 15.32 -21.36 4.11
N ARG A 688 15.20 -21.50 5.43
CA ARG A 688 15.43 -22.76 6.15
C ARG A 688 14.44 -23.00 7.28
N LEU A 689 14.14 -24.26 7.54
CA LEU A 689 13.57 -24.77 8.79
C LEU A 689 14.70 -25.44 9.58
N VAL A 690 14.91 -25.02 10.83
CA VAL A 690 16.06 -25.44 11.63
C VAL A 690 15.73 -26.68 12.46
N ALA A 691 16.67 -27.59 12.63
CA ALA A 691 16.49 -28.76 13.49
C ALA A 691 16.27 -28.35 14.96
N VAL A 692 15.36 -29.04 15.66
CA VAL A 692 14.88 -28.64 17.00
C VAL A 692 15.90 -28.92 18.11
N THR A 693 16.73 -29.96 17.95
CA THR A 693 17.57 -30.47 19.06
C THR A 693 19.04 -30.04 18.98
N ASP A 694 19.63 -30.07 17.79
CA ASP A 694 21.04 -29.69 17.54
C ASP A 694 21.24 -29.27 16.07
N SER A 695 20.91 -28.01 15.76
CA SER A 695 20.97 -27.47 14.40
C SER A 695 22.37 -27.46 13.80
N ASP A 696 23.40 -27.36 14.63
CA ASP A 696 24.80 -27.23 14.19
C ASP A 696 25.39 -28.58 13.79
N ALA A 697 24.83 -29.70 14.27
CA ALA A 697 25.26 -31.06 13.92
C ALA A 697 24.26 -31.83 13.05
N ALA A 698 23.01 -31.34 12.91
CA ALA A 698 21.97 -31.99 12.13
C ALA A 698 22.31 -32.03 10.62
N SER A 699 21.90 -33.11 9.95
CA SER A 699 21.98 -33.21 8.49
C SER A 699 21.12 -32.13 7.82
N ASN A 700 21.51 -31.74 6.61
CA ASN A 700 20.81 -30.73 5.81
C ASN A 700 20.09 -31.37 4.63
N VAL A 701 18.90 -30.90 4.30
CA VAL A 701 18.18 -31.27 3.08
C VAL A 701 17.82 -30.02 2.30
N TRP A 702 18.29 -29.90 1.07
CA TRP A 702 17.91 -28.83 0.15
C TRP A 702 16.79 -29.30 -0.77
N ILE A 703 15.73 -28.51 -0.91
CA ILE A 703 14.61 -28.80 -1.82
C ILE A 703 14.56 -27.69 -2.87
N MET A 704 14.82 -28.06 -4.13
CA MET A 704 14.96 -27.13 -5.24
C MET A 704 13.79 -27.23 -6.22
N GLN A 705 13.19 -26.08 -6.50
CA GLN A 705 12.10 -25.98 -7.46
C GLN A 705 12.58 -26.12 -8.91
N GLY A 706 11.68 -26.58 -9.77
CA GLY A 706 11.81 -26.56 -11.22
C GLY A 706 11.42 -25.23 -11.88
N GLY A 707 10.70 -25.30 -13.00
CA GLY A 707 10.40 -24.16 -13.87
C GLY A 707 10.97 -24.43 -15.27
N PRO A 708 12.20 -23.95 -15.61
CA PRO A 708 13.03 -22.97 -14.91
C PRO A 708 12.33 -21.62 -14.72
N GLY A 709 12.87 -20.74 -13.87
CA GLY A 709 12.30 -19.41 -13.67
C GLY A 709 11.26 -19.32 -12.54
N ALA A 710 10.81 -20.46 -12.01
CA ALA A 710 9.91 -20.50 -10.86
C ALA A 710 10.65 -20.27 -9.54
N SER A 711 9.96 -19.68 -8.56
CA SER A 711 10.48 -19.43 -7.21
C SER A 711 10.32 -20.66 -6.32
N SER A 712 11.11 -20.74 -5.25
CA SER A 712 11.02 -21.80 -4.24
C SER A 712 9.72 -21.80 -3.41
N THR A 713 8.77 -20.87 -3.64
CA THR A 713 7.49 -20.81 -2.93
C THR A 713 6.72 -22.14 -2.97
N ALA A 714 6.66 -22.77 -4.14
CA ALA A 714 6.01 -24.08 -4.32
C ALA A 714 6.64 -25.21 -3.50
N MET A 715 7.91 -25.07 -3.06
CA MET A 715 8.62 -26.09 -2.28
C MET A 715 8.38 -25.97 -0.78
N GLU A 716 7.85 -24.85 -0.30
CA GLU A 716 7.75 -24.56 1.14
C GLU A 716 6.80 -25.53 1.86
N SER A 717 5.76 -26.03 1.17
CA SER A 717 4.88 -27.10 1.66
C SER A 717 5.63 -28.41 1.91
N ALA A 718 6.46 -28.84 0.96
CA ALA A 718 7.30 -30.03 1.08
C ALA A 718 8.38 -29.86 2.16
N MET A 719 8.92 -28.64 2.34
CA MET A 719 9.86 -28.35 3.42
C MET A 719 9.24 -28.59 4.80
N MET A 720 8.04 -28.04 5.02
CA MET A 720 7.31 -28.21 6.28
C MET A 720 6.95 -29.66 6.52
N GLU A 721 6.45 -30.35 5.50
CA GLU A 721 6.08 -31.76 5.62
C GLU A 721 7.28 -32.63 6.00
N LEU A 722 8.41 -32.46 5.29
CA LEU A 722 9.64 -33.20 5.58
C LEU A 722 10.14 -32.93 7.00
N HIS A 723 10.22 -31.66 7.40
CA HIS A 723 10.68 -31.27 8.74
C HIS A 723 9.77 -31.84 9.83
N THR A 724 8.45 -31.73 9.65
CA THR A 724 7.44 -32.25 10.58
C THR A 724 7.50 -33.77 10.72
N ARG A 725 7.52 -34.50 9.59
CA ARG A 725 7.54 -35.97 9.61
C ARG A 725 8.83 -36.54 10.18
N MET A 726 9.94 -35.81 10.05
CA MET A 726 11.19 -36.17 10.71
C MET A 726 11.32 -35.57 12.12
N ASN A 727 10.22 -35.07 12.69
CA ASN A 727 10.15 -34.56 14.06
C ASN A 727 11.23 -33.49 14.34
N GLY A 728 11.49 -32.64 13.34
CA GLY A 728 12.50 -31.58 13.39
C GLY A 728 13.95 -32.06 13.53
N ALA A 729 14.27 -33.27 13.06
CA ALA A 729 15.61 -33.85 13.20
C ALA A 729 16.66 -33.32 12.20
N VAL A 730 16.25 -32.64 11.14
CA VAL A 730 17.13 -32.10 10.09
C VAL A 730 16.90 -30.61 9.88
N ASN A 731 17.90 -29.94 9.31
CA ASN A 731 17.68 -28.63 8.72
C ASN A 731 17.15 -28.80 7.29
N VAL A 732 16.06 -28.13 6.93
CA VAL A 732 15.52 -28.14 5.56
C VAL A 732 15.71 -26.77 4.94
N TYR A 733 16.31 -26.71 3.76
CA TYR A 733 16.64 -25.48 3.05
C TYR A 733 15.94 -25.41 1.69
N THR A 734 15.67 -24.19 1.25
CA THR A 734 15.40 -23.89 -0.16
C THR A 734 15.99 -22.53 -0.53
N MET A 735 16.07 -22.24 -1.82
CA MET A 735 16.44 -20.92 -2.32
C MET A 735 15.70 -20.57 -3.61
N ASP A 736 15.45 -19.29 -3.79
CA ASP A 736 15.15 -18.77 -5.12
C ASP A 736 16.48 -18.68 -5.85
N HIS A 737 16.72 -19.54 -6.83
CA HIS A 737 17.99 -19.46 -7.56
C HIS A 737 18.08 -18.13 -8.32
N ARG A 738 19.30 -17.71 -8.67
CA ARG A 738 19.53 -16.43 -9.35
C ARG A 738 18.56 -16.20 -10.51
N GLY A 739 18.00 -15.01 -10.59
CA GLY A 739 17.02 -14.66 -11.62
C GLY A 739 15.56 -14.95 -11.28
N THR A 740 15.25 -15.60 -10.15
CA THR A 740 13.88 -15.97 -9.74
C THR A 740 13.42 -15.29 -8.46
N GLY A 741 12.11 -15.18 -8.28
CA GLY A 741 11.44 -14.83 -7.03
C GLY A 741 12.01 -13.63 -6.28
N ARG A 742 12.34 -13.88 -5.01
CA ARG A 742 12.84 -12.91 -4.03
C ARG A 742 14.34 -12.67 -4.16
N SER A 743 15.03 -13.44 -5.00
CA SER A 743 16.40 -13.16 -5.43
C SER A 743 16.42 -11.96 -6.38
N THR A 744 17.58 -11.64 -6.94
CA THR A 744 17.67 -10.69 -8.04
C THR A 744 16.93 -11.25 -9.26
N LEU A 745 15.64 -10.92 -9.38
CA LEU A 745 14.76 -11.33 -10.46
C LEU A 745 15.35 -10.87 -11.81
N LEU A 746 15.38 -11.77 -12.79
CA LEU A 746 15.82 -11.41 -14.13
C LEU A 746 14.64 -10.78 -14.87
N ASP A 747 14.72 -9.46 -15.03
CA ASP A 747 13.65 -8.63 -15.60
C ASP A 747 14.19 -7.57 -16.57
N CYS A 748 13.27 -6.98 -17.33
CA CYS A 748 13.55 -5.94 -18.32
C CYS A 748 12.78 -4.63 -18.04
N VAL A 749 12.79 -4.19 -16.77
CA VAL A 749 12.02 -3.02 -16.28
C VAL A 749 12.23 -1.76 -17.12
N ALA A 750 13.46 -1.47 -17.54
CA ALA A 750 13.77 -0.28 -18.33
C ALA A 750 13.15 -0.32 -19.74
N ALA A 751 13.01 -1.52 -20.32
CA ALA A 751 12.33 -1.75 -21.59
C ALA A 751 10.81 -1.88 -21.42
N GLN A 752 10.31 -1.92 -20.18
CA GLN A 752 8.92 -2.19 -19.83
C GLN A 752 8.38 -3.53 -20.38
N ALA A 753 9.27 -4.44 -20.76
CA ALA A 753 8.90 -5.81 -21.15
C ALA A 753 8.36 -6.56 -19.93
N THR A 754 7.46 -7.52 -20.17
CA THR A 754 6.79 -8.33 -19.13
C THR A 754 6.06 -7.51 -18.05
N THR A 755 5.71 -6.26 -18.36
CA THR A 755 4.92 -5.41 -17.45
C THR A 755 3.44 -5.46 -17.83
N THR A 756 2.55 -4.95 -16.97
CA THR A 756 1.11 -4.87 -17.29
C THR A 756 0.79 -4.06 -18.56
N GLY A 757 1.75 -3.30 -19.11
CA GLY A 757 1.64 -2.59 -20.38
C GLY A 757 2.24 -3.31 -21.59
N SER A 758 2.86 -4.48 -21.40
CA SER A 758 3.40 -5.32 -22.47
C SER A 758 2.25 -5.89 -23.32
N PRO A 759 2.45 -6.08 -24.65
CA PRO A 759 1.46 -6.74 -25.51
C PRO A 759 1.04 -8.13 -25.00
N SER A 760 1.97 -8.85 -24.37
CA SER A 760 1.78 -10.22 -23.85
C SER A 760 1.69 -10.26 -22.31
N GLY A 761 1.45 -9.11 -21.66
CA GLY A 761 1.26 -9.03 -20.21
C GLY A 761 2.52 -9.39 -19.41
N SER A 762 2.44 -10.42 -18.57
CA SER A 762 3.60 -10.92 -17.80
C SER A 762 4.56 -11.76 -18.64
N SER A 763 4.15 -12.20 -19.85
CA SER A 763 5.03 -12.86 -20.81
C SER A 763 5.73 -11.83 -21.69
N ILE A 764 6.91 -12.19 -22.21
CA ILE A 764 7.65 -11.32 -23.12
C ILE A 764 7.13 -11.47 -24.54
N ASP A 765 6.78 -10.36 -25.17
CA ASP A 765 6.42 -10.35 -26.59
C ASP A 765 7.67 -10.28 -27.46
N VAL A 766 7.67 -10.95 -28.61
CA VAL A 766 8.79 -10.96 -29.57
C VAL A 766 9.21 -9.54 -29.97
N SER A 767 8.26 -8.60 -30.04
CA SER A 767 8.55 -7.19 -30.37
C SER A 767 9.32 -6.43 -29.28
N GLU A 768 9.32 -6.94 -28.04
CA GLU A 768 10.00 -6.34 -26.88
C GLU A 768 11.45 -6.84 -26.74
N VAL A 769 11.78 -7.97 -27.35
CA VAL A 769 13.08 -8.64 -27.25
C VAL A 769 14.26 -7.71 -27.58
N PRO A 770 14.25 -6.89 -28.65
CA PRO A 770 15.38 -6.02 -28.96
C PRO A 770 15.71 -5.00 -27.86
N ALA A 771 14.68 -4.39 -27.26
CA ALA A 771 14.85 -3.40 -26.20
C ALA A 771 15.24 -4.06 -24.87
N CYS A 772 14.67 -5.22 -24.57
CA CYS A 772 15.03 -6.03 -23.42
C CYS A 772 16.50 -6.49 -23.50
N ALA A 773 16.93 -6.99 -24.65
CA ALA A 773 18.31 -7.38 -24.92
C ALA A 773 19.31 -6.23 -24.67
N GLU A 774 19.01 -5.02 -25.17
CA GLU A 774 19.84 -3.84 -24.93
C GLU A 774 19.91 -3.47 -23.43
N SER A 775 18.78 -3.60 -22.72
CA SER A 775 18.73 -3.35 -21.27
C SER A 775 19.58 -4.34 -20.50
N LEU A 776 19.47 -5.64 -20.81
CA LEU A 776 20.23 -6.70 -20.15
C LEU A 776 21.73 -6.60 -20.43
N GLU A 777 22.12 -6.34 -21.68
CA GLU A 777 23.52 -6.16 -22.07
C GLU A 777 24.17 -5.00 -21.30
N LYS A 778 23.44 -3.90 -21.08
CA LYS A 778 23.93 -2.77 -20.28
C LYS A 778 23.97 -3.07 -18.77
N LYS A 779 23.01 -3.83 -18.25
CA LYS A 779 22.85 -4.09 -16.81
C LYS A 779 23.80 -5.17 -16.31
N TYR A 780 23.92 -6.28 -17.05
CA TYR A 780 24.62 -7.49 -16.63
C TYR A 780 25.77 -7.88 -17.57
N GLY A 781 25.78 -7.39 -18.81
CA GLY A 781 26.77 -7.79 -19.80
C GLY A 781 26.55 -9.24 -20.24
N ASN A 782 27.42 -10.15 -19.78
CA ASN A 782 27.34 -11.56 -20.16
C ASN A 782 26.24 -12.29 -19.35
N LEU A 783 25.22 -12.79 -20.04
CA LEU A 783 24.11 -13.52 -19.44
C LEU A 783 24.44 -14.94 -18.97
N SER A 784 25.66 -15.45 -19.20
CA SER A 784 26.18 -16.64 -18.49
C SER A 784 26.17 -16.44 -16.96
N SER A 785 26.11 -15.20 -16.48
CA SER A 785 25.86 -14.85 -15.08
C SER A 785 24.52 -15.39 -14.54
N PHE A 786 23.55 -15.72 -15.38
CA PHE A 786 22.27 -16.35 -15.01
C PHE A 786 22.13 -17.79 -15.55
N SER A 787 23.25 -18.43 -15.93
CA SER A 787 23.24 -19.81 -16.41
C SER A 787 22.93 -20.84 -15.32
N MET A 788 22.59 -22.06 -15.74
CA MET A 788 22.44 -23.22 -14.85
C MET A 788 23.67 -23.45 -13.98
N THR A 789 24.87 -23.34 -14.55
CA THR A 789 26.14 -23.49 -13.81
C THR A 789 26.33 -22.38 -12.79
N SER A 790 26.00 -21.14 -13.13
CA SER A 790 26.03 -20.03 -12.18
C SER A 790 25.06 -20.28 -11.01
N ALA A 791 23.85 -20.76 -11.26
CA ALA A 791 22.90 -21.13 -10.20
C ALA A 791 23.43 -22.29 -9.33
N ALA A 792 24.02 -23.32 -9.92
CA ALA A 792 24.64 -24.43 -9.18
C ALA A 792 25.84 -23.97 -8.34
N MET A 793 26.62 -23.00 -8.84
CA MET A 793 27.74 -22.39 -8.11
C MET A 793 27.28 -21.59 -6.89
N ASP A 794 26.13 -20.91 -6.95
CA ASP A 794 25.56 -20.24 -5.75
C ASP A 794 25.29 -21.25 -4.65
N MET A 795 24.62 -22.35 -5.00
CA MET A 795 24.23 -23.36 -4.04
C MET A 795 25.43 -24.10 -3.45
N THR A 796 26.38 -24.52 -4.29
CA THR A 796 27.62 -25.18 -3.81
C THR A 796 28.46 -24.26 -2.93
N THR A 797 28.60 -22.98 -3.32
CA THR A 797 29.29 -21.98 -2.50
C THR A 797 28.56 -21.79 -1.18
N PHE A 798 27.22 -21.73 -1.20
CA PHE A 798 26.43 -21.56 0.00
C PHE A 798 26.55 -22.74 0.96
N ILE A 799 26.41 -23.97 0.45
CA ILE A 799 26.58 -25.20 1.21
C ILE A 799 27.94 -25.21 1.89
N SER A 800 29.02 -24.95 1.16
CA SER A 800 30.36 -25.04 1.73
C SER A 800 30.69 -23.88 2.69
N SER A 801 30.15 -22.68 2.45
CA SER A 801 30.56 -21.48 3.20
C SER A 801 29.63 -21.08 4.36
N TYR A 802 28.34 -21.44 4.30
CA TYR A 802 27.32 -20.92 5.22
C TYR A 802 26.40 -22.00 5.81
N SER A 803 26.50 -23.26 5.38
CA SER A 803 25.87 -24.37 6.10
C SER A 803 26.66 -24.76 7.35
N ASN A 804 26.15 -25.73 8.11
CA ASN A 804 26.81 -26.24 9.31
C ASN A 804 27.95 -27.25 9.01
N GLY A 805 28.21 -27.57 7.74
CA GLY A 805 29.23 -28.55 7.33
C GLY A 805 28.86 -30.02 7.58
N ALA A 806 27.61 -30.30 7.94
CA ALA A 806 27.09 -31.67 8.10
C ALA A 806 26.67 -32.30 6.76
N ASP A 807 26.39 -33.61 6.81
CA ASP A 807 25.91 -34.39 5.66
C ASP A 807 24.71 -33.68 5.01
N THR A 808 24.82 -33.40 3.72
CA THR A 808 23.81 -32.67 2.96
C THR A 808 23.20 -33.54 1.87
N ILE A 809 21.87 -33.52 1.76
CA ILE A 809 21.12 -34.14 0.65
C ILE A 809 20.50 -33.03 -0.18
N VAL A 810 20.60 -33.16 -1.51
CA VAL A 810 20.07 -32.18 -2.45
C VAL A 810 18.98 -32.82 -3.29
N TYR A 811 17.75 -32.36 -3.10
CA TYR A 811 16.57 -32.74 -3.85
C TYR A 811 16.23 -31.67 -4.89
N GLY A 812 15.90 -32.09 -6.11
CA GLY A 812 15.34 -31.22 -7.14
C GLY A 812 14.17 -31.89 -7.85
N VAL A 813 13.16 -31.10 -8.21
CA VAL A 813 12.00 -31.55 -9.01
C VAL A 813 12.01 -30.89 -10.39
N SER A 814 11.60 -31.61 -11.44
CA SER A 814 11.46 -31.06 -12.79
C SER A 814 12.79 -30.46 -13.30
N TYR A 815 12.82 -29.25 -13.85
CA TYR A 815 14.06 -28.53 -14.16
C TYR A 815 15.09 -28.51 -12.99
N GLY A 816 14.63 -28.53 -11.75
CA GLY A 816 15.47 -28.64 -10.56
C GLY A 816 16.38 -29.86 -10.62
N THR A 817 15.96 -30.95 -11.26
CA THR A 817 16.80 -32.14 -11.50
C THR A 817 18.01 -31.86 -12.40
N ALA A 818 17.87 -30.98 -13.39
CA ALA A 818 18.96 -30.54 -14.26
C ALA A 818 19.94 -29.62 -13.50
N LEU A 819 19.42 -28.80 -12.58
CA LEU A 819 20.25 -28.04 -11.66
C LEU A 819 21.01 -28.96 -10.68
N VAL A 820 20.35 -29.98 -10.12
CA VAL A 820 20.95 -30.97 -9.24
C VAL A 820 22.02 -31.78 -9.97
N GLU A 821 21.78 -32.22 -11.21
CA GLU A 821 22.81 -32.84 -12.04
C GLU A 821 24.02 -31.92 -12.22
N ARG A 822 23.79 -30.62 -12.44
CA ARG A 822 24.90 -29.64 -12.52
C ARG A 822 25.68 -29.56 -11.21
N ILE A 823 25.04 -29.71 -10.06
CA ILE A 823 25.72 -29.79 -8.75
C ILE A 823 26.54 -31.09 -8.63
N ILE A 824 26.07 -32.22 -9.17
CA ILE A 824 26.86 -33.47 -9.22
C ILE A 824 28.18 -33.23 -9.97
N HIS A 825 28.15 -32.48 -11.07
CA HIS A 825 29.37 -32.12 -11.79
C HIS A 825 30.36 -31.28 -10.97
N LEU A 826 29.86 -30.46 -10.03
CA LEU A 826 30.67 -29.60 -9.17
C LEU A 826 31.26 -30.33 -7.95
N ASP A 827 30.76 -31.53 -7.63
CA ASP A 827 31.26 -32.40 -6.54
C ASP A 827 31.51 -31.66 -5.21
N PRO A 828 30.50 -30.98 -4.63
CA PRO A 828 30.63 -30.41 -3.29
C PRO A 828 30.86 -31.52 -2.25
N PRO A 829 31.92 -31.44 -1.43
CA PRO A 829 32.31 -32.52 -0.53
C PRO A 829 31.29 -32.81 0.58
N GLU A 830 30.48 -31.82 0.96
CA GLU A 830 29.46 -31.94 2.01
C GLU A 830 28.19 -32.69 1.52
N VAL A 831 27.99 -32.83 0.21
CA VAL A 831 26.80 -33.49 -0.34
C VAL A 831 27.01 -35.00 -0.40
N THR A 832 26.12 -35.72 0.29
CA THR A 832 26.16 -37.18 0.47
C THR A 832 25.03 -37.90 -0.28
N GLY A 833 24.04 -37.16 -0.78
CA GLY A 833 22.96 -37.72 -1.58
C GLY A 833 22.32 -36.70 -2.52
N TYR A 834 21.91 -37.17 -3.69
CA TYR A 834 21.19 -36.39 -4.68
C TYR A 834 19.87 -37.07 -4.99
N VAL A 835 18.76 -36.32 -4.97
CA VAL A 835 17.44 -36.82 -5.34
C VAL A 835 16.92 -36.04 -6.53
N LEU A 836 16.57 -36.75 -7.60
CA LEU A 836 16.04 -36.16 -8.83
C LEU A 836 14.62 -36.69 -9.05
N ASP A 837 13.60 -35.87 -8.82
CA ASP A 837 12.18 -36.22 -8.96
C ASP A 837 11.55 -35.62 -10.22
N GLY A 838 10.98 -36.46 -11.10
CA GLY A 838 10.48 -36.00 -12.39
C GLY A 838 11.62 -35.44 -13.24
N VAL A 839 12.47 -36.32 -13.74
CA VAL A 839 13.77 -36.01 -14.35
C VAL A 839 13.63 -35.26 -15.68
N ALA A 840 14.11 -34.01 -15.71
CA ALA A 840 14.16 -33.10 -16.86
C ALA A 840 15.60 -32.91 -17.39
N THR A 841 16.40 -33.96 -17.35
CA THR A 841 17.73 -34.00 -17.98
C THR A 841 18.12 -35.42 -18.33
N SER A 842 18.85 -35.58 -19.42
CA SER A 842 19.49 -36.85 -19.81
C SER A 842 20.91 -36.59 -20.33
N SER A 843 21.63 -35.64 -19.73
CA SER A 843 22.95 -35.23 -20.18
C SER A 843 23.94 -36.40 -20.23
N GLY A 844 24.64 -36.50 -21.37
CA GLY A 844 25.57 -37.59 -21.63
C GLY A 844 24.92 -38.93 -21.98
N ALA A 845 23.60 -38.99 -22.18
CA ALA A 845 22.94 -40.14 -22.78
C ALA A 845 23.44 -40.37 -24.21
N SER A 846 23.51 -41.64 -24.62
CA SER A 846 24.01 -42.03 -25.94
C SER A 846 23.00 -41.76 -27.05
N GLY A 847 23.49 -41.48 -28.26
CA GLY A 847 22.63 -41.30 -29.44
C GLY A 847 21.86 -39.98 -29.40
N ASN A 848 20.59 -40.01 -29.80
CA ASN A 848 19.69 -38.85 -29.81
C ASN A 848 18.78 -38.81 -28.57
N ASN A 849 19.22 -39.38 -27.45
CA ASN A 849 18.42 -39.50 -26.23
C ASN A 849 18.54 -38.29 -25.29
N PHE A 850 19.17 -37.22 -25.74
CA PHE A 850 19.20 -35.95 -25.00
C PHE A 850 17.81 -35.32 -25.03
N GLU A 851 17.35 -34.88 -23.87
CA GLU A 851 16.06 -34.22 -23.70
C GLU A 851 16.10 -32.80 -24.25
N TYR A 852 15.21 -32.50 -25.20
CA TYR A 852 15.04 -31.15 -25.73
C TYR A 852 13.62 -30.66 -25.48
N PHE A 853 13.48 -29.42 -25.02
CA PHE A 853 12.16 -28.80 -24.85
C PHE A 853 11.45 -28.59 -26.20
N SER A 854 12.18 -28.50 -27.31
CA SER A 854 11.56 -28.48 -28.64
C SER A 854 10.85 -29.80 -29.00
N THR A 855 11.09 -30.92 -28.30
CA THR A 855 10.35 -32.18 -28.47
C THR A 855 9.20 -32.36 -27.48
N TRP A 856 8.94 -31.35 -26.62
CA TRP A 856 7.94 -31.41 -25.54
C TRP A 856 6.59 -31.96 -25.99
N ASP A 857 6.02 -31.45 -27.09
CA ASP A 857 4.72 -31.90 -27.58
C ASP A 857 4.68 -33.40 -27.88
N ALA A 858 5.70 -33.91 -28.58
CA ALA A 858 5.81 -35.32 -28.92
C ALA A 858 6.01 -36.19 -27.66
N ASP A 859 6.88 -35.73 -26.77
CA ASP A 859 7.20 -36.37 -25.49
C ASP A 859 5.96 -36.46 -24.57
N PHE A 860 5.16 -35.40 -24.52
CA PHE A 860 3.89 -35.35 -23.81
C PHE A 860 2.87 -36.33 -24.44
N GLY A 861 2.79 -36.34 -25.78
CA GLY A 861 1.92 -37.22 -26.55
C GLY A 861 2.15 -38.70 -26.30
N GLU A 862 3.42 -39.13 -26.18
CA GLU A 862 3.75 -40.52 -25.82
C GLU A 862 3.12 -40.95 -24.48
N VAL A 863 3.08 -40.04 -23.51
CA VAL A 863 2.44 -40.30 -22.20
C VAL A 863 0.91 -40.28 -22.32
N GLY A 864 0.36 -39.41 -23.17
CA GLY A 864 -1.06 -39.42 -23.53
C GLY A 864 -1.51 -40.77 -24.12
N ASP A 865 -0.73 -41.33 -25.03
CA ASP A 865 -0.98 -42.64 -25.63
C ASP A 865 -0.90 -43.77 -24.58
N ALA A 866 0.09 -43.70 -23.69
CA ALA A 866 0.21 -44.65 -22.58
C ALA A 866 -1.00 -44.58 -21.63
N PHE A 867 -1.49 -43.38 -21.31
CA PHE A 867 -2.71 -43.20 -20.52
C PHE A 867 -3.94 -43.80 -21.21
N MET A 868 -4.14 -43.52 -22.50
CA MET A 868 -5.28 -44.06 -23.24
C MET A 868 -5.24 -45.58 -23.35
N ALA A 869 -4.05 -46.18 -23.48
CA ALA A 869 -3.89 -47.64 -23.46
C ALA A 869 -4.39 -48.26 -22.14
N LEU A 870 -4.33 -47.55 -21.01
CA LEU A 870 -4.85 -48.03 -19.73
C LEU A 870 -6.38 -48.09 -19.70
N CYS A 871 -7.09 -47.24 -20.44
CA CYS A 871 -8.56 -47.30 -20.57
C CYS A 871 -9.02 -48.68 -21.06
N ALA A 872 -8.28 -49.28 -22.00
CA ALA A 872 -8.61 -50.61 -22.54
C ALA A 872 -8.47 -51.75 -21.50
N THR A 873 -7.80 -51.50 -20.37
CA THR A 873 -7.58 -52.49 -19.30
C THR A 873 -8.61 -52.40 -18.16
N LYS A 874 -9.49 -51.40 -18.18
CA LYS A 874 -10.42 -51.06 -17.10
C LYS A 874 -11.85 -51.12 -17.63
N SER A 875 -12.69 -52.01 -17.08
CA SER A 875 -14.08 -52.20 -17.51
C SER A 875 -14.88 -50.91 -17.48
N GLU A 876 -14.65 -50.06 -16.47
CA GLU A 876 -15.36 -48.79 -16.30
C GLU A 876 -15.14 -47.81 -17.46
N CYS A 877 -14.04 -48.00 -18.22
CA CYS A 877 -13.72 -47.21 -19.40
C CYS A 877 -13.96 -48.01 -20.68
N SER A 878 -13.43 -49.23 -20.79
CA SER A 878 -13.49 -50.03 -22.03
C SER A 878 -14.92 -50.36 -22.49
N GLU A 879 -15.87 -50.54 -21.56
CA GLU A 879 -17.29 -50.79 -21.88
C GLU A 879 -17.99 -49.57 -22.53
N ARG A 880 -17.41 -48.37 -22.43
CA ARG A 880 -17.91 -47.17 -23.12
C ARG A 880 -17.39 -47.03 -24.56
N PHE A 881 -16.43 -47.87 -24.92
CA PHE A 881 -15.66 -47.85 -26.17
C PHE A 881 -15.65 -49.27 -26.80
N GLU A 882 -16.80 -49.97 -26.80
CA GLU A 882 -16.87 -51.38 -27.26
C GLU A 882 -16.62 -51.56 -28.76
N SER A 883 -17.03 -50.59 -29.59
CA SER A 883 -16.88 -50.65 -31.05
C SER A 883 -15.47 -50.28 -31.52
N THR A 884 -14.80 -49.40 -30.79
CA THR A 884 -13.48 -48.80 -31.08
C THR A 884 -12.87 -48.35 -29.75
N ASN A 885 -11.55 -48.44 -29.58
CA ASN A 885 -10.90 -48.01 -28.33
C ASN A 885 -10.82 -46.47 -28.22
N LEU A 886 -10.57 -45.95 -27.01
CA LEU A 886 -10.49 -44.50 -26.70
C LEU A 886 -9.53 -43.73 -27.64
N SER A 887 -8.36 -44.28 -27.94
CA SER A 887 -7.37 -43.64 -28.81
C SER A 887 -7.89 -43.50 -30.25
N THR A 888 -8.50 -44.57 -30.79
CA THR A 888 -9.12 -44.53 -32.12
C THR A 888 -10.30 -43.55 -32.15
N THR A 889 -11.15 -43.55 -31.12
CA THR A 889 -12.27 -42.61 -31.03
C THR A 889 -11.81 -41.16 -30.97
N LEU A 890 -10.78 -40.84 -30.17
CA LEU A 890 -10.22 -39.50 -30.11
C LEU A 890 -9.64 -39.09 -31.47
N GLN A 891 -8.91 -39.98 -32.14
CA GLN A 891 -8.37 -39.72 -33.47
C GLN A 891 -9.49 -39.45 -34.49
N ASP A 892 -10.59 -40.20 -34.44
CA ASP A 892 -11.75 -39.99 -35.31
C ASP A 892 -12.41 -38.62 -35.05
N VAL A 893 -12.53 -38.19 -33.78
CA VAL A 893 -13.02 -36.86 -33.40
C VAL A 893 -12.12 -35.75 -33.96
N ILE A 894 -10.80 -35.88 -33.80
CA ILE A 894 -9.82 -34.91 -34.32
C ILE A 894 -9.94 -34.79 -35.84
N VAL A 895 -9.97 -35.92 -36.55
CA VAL A 895 -10.07 -35.97 -38.01
C VAL A 895 -11.40 -35.41 -38.49
N ASP A 896 -12.51 -35.67 -37.77
CA ASP A 896 -13.80 -35.05 -38.08
C ASP A 896 -13.74 -33.52 -37.91
N PHE A 897 -13.15 -33.03 -36.84
CA PHE A 897 -13.05 -31.59 -36.58
C PHE A 897 -12.20 -30.87 -37.64
N ASP A 898 -11.11 -31.49 -38.09
CA ASP A 898 -10.27 -30.94 -39.17
C ASP A 898 -10.99 -30.93 -40.53
N ASN A 899 -11.74 -31.99 -40.84
CA ASN A 899 -12.46 -32.10 -42.12
C ASN A 899 -13.79 -31.32 -42.14
N ASN A 900 -14.44 -31.17 -40.99
CA ASN A 900 -15.75 -30.57 -40.80
C ASN A 900 -15.71 -29.50 -39.68
N PRO A 901 -14.97 -28.39 -39.84
CA PRO A 901 -14.76 -27.39 -38.78
C PRO A 901 -16.04 -26.65 -38.34
N ASN A 902 -17.12 -26.76 -39.12
CA ASN A 902 -18.43 -26.18 -38.82
C ASN A 902 -19.42 -27.21 -38.26
N SER A 903 -18.98 -28.43 -37.93
CA SER A 903 -19.82 -29.41 -37.23
C SER A 903 -20.25 -28.84 -35.87
N THR A 904 -21.36 -29.33 -35.31
CA THR A 904 -21.95 -28.76 -34.09
C THR A 904 -20.94 -28.72 -32.93
N CYS A 905 -20.22 -29.81 -32.67
CA CYS A 905 -19.22 -29.84 -31.59
C CYS A 905 -17.90 -29.14 -31.97
N ALA A 906 -17.45 -29.17 -33.22
CA ALA A 906 -16.27 -28.40 -33.64
C ALA A 906 -16.51 -26.89 -33.47
N ALA A 907 -17.67 -26.41 -33.92
CA ALA A 907 -18.08 -25.01 -33.76
C ALA A 907 -18.25 -24.62 -32.28
N LEU A 908 -18.79 -25.52 -31.44
CA LEU A 908 -18.87 -25.32 -29.99
C LEU A 908 -17.48 -25.12 -29.39
N VAL A 909 -16.55 -26.04 -29.63
CA VAL A 909 -15.20 -25.99 -29.08
C VAL A 909 -14.48 -24.70 -29.51
N SER A 910 -14.54 -24.34 -30.79
CA SER A 910 -13.95 -23.08 -31.27
C SER A 910 -14.61 -21.82 -30.68
N THR A 911 -15.93 -21.84 -30.45
CA THR A 911 -16.65 -20.68 -29.91
C THR A 911 -16.35 -20.45 -28.43
N VAL A 912 -16.30 -21.54 -27.65
CA VAL A 912 -16.10 -21.47 -26.20
C VAL A 912 -14.65 -21.11 -25.84
N ASN A 913 -13.70 -21.43 -26.72
CA ASN A 913 -12.28 -21.09 -26.55
C ASN A 913 -11.87 -19.75 -27.18
N SER A 914 -12.83 -18.87 -27.53
CA SER A 914 -12.55 -17.57 -28.16
C SER A 914 -11.87 -16.56 -27.21
N ALA A 915 -10.68 -16.90 -26.71
CA ALA A 915 -9.73 -15.99 -26.08
C ALA A 915 -8.92 -15.18 -27.13
N GLY A 916 -9.40 -15.14 -28.39
CA GLY A 916 -8.78 -14.38 -29.48
C GLY A 916 -7.86 -15.19 -30.40
N THR A 917 -7.75 -16.52 -30.23
CA THR A 917 -6.99 -17.37 -31.16
C THR A 917 -7.87 -17.87 -32.31
N THR A 918 -7.25 -18.18 -33.46
CA THR A 918 -7.92 -18.70 -34.67
C THR A 918 -7.68 -20.19 -34.85
N ASP A 919 -7.36 -20.90 -33.76
CA ASP A 919 -6.89 -22.28 -33.84
C ASP A 919 -8.03 -23.26 -34.19
N PRO A 920 -7.72 -24.32 -34.94
CA PRO A 920 -8.67 -25.40 -35.22
C PRO A 920 -9.23 -26.02 -33.95
N ALA A 921 -10.49 -26.49 -33.99
CA ALA A 921 -11.11 -27.18 -32.87
C ALA A 921 -10.31 -28.41 -32.40
N SER A 922 -9.62 -29.09 -33.32
CA SER A 922 -8.71 -30.21 -33.02
C SER A 922 -7.54 -29.80 -32.11
N TYR A 923 -6.98 -28.59 -32.29
CA TYR A 923 -5.87 -28.09 -31.49
C TYR A 923 -6.36 -27.79 -30.06
N ILE A 924 -7.53 -27.17 -29.96
CA ILE A 924 -8.17 -26.87 -28.67
C ILE A 924 -8.48 -28.15 -27.89
N VAL A 925 -8.96 -29.20 -28.56
CA VAL A 925 -9.20 -30.50 -27.91
C VAL A 925 -7.90 -31.10 -27.41
N ARG A 926 -6.80 -31.06 -28.19
CA ARG A 926 -5.47 -31.54 -27.76
C ARG A 926 -5.06 -30.89 -26.45
N GLU A 927 -5.04 -29.56 -26.44
CA GLU A 927 -4.62 -28.73 -25.31
C GLU A 927 -5.49 -28.92 -24.07
N ALA A 928 -6.81 -28.99 -24.26
CA ALA A 928 -7.76 -29.25 -23.18
C ALA A 928 -7.51 -30.62 -22.54
N LEU A 929 -7.34 -31.68 -23.34
CA LEU A 929 -7.04 -33.02 -22.83
C LEU A 929 -5.65 -33.09 -22.21
N GLY A 930 -4.67 -32.37 -22.75
CA GLY A 930 -3.33 -32.25 -22.20
C GLY A 930 -3.34 -31.59 -20.82
N SER A 931 -4.16 -30.56 -20.64
CA SER A 931 -4.38 -29.91 -19.34
C SER A 931 -4.99 -30.86 -18.31
N LEU A 932 -5.94 -31.71 -18.73
CA LEU A 932 -6.49 -32.74 -17.84
C LEU A 932 -5.45 -33.80 -17.45
N LEU A 933 -4.58 -34.21 -18.38
CA LEU A 933 -3.62 -35.31 -18.18
C LEU A 933 -2.64 -35.04 -17.03
N GLN A 934 -2.33 -33.77 -16.77
CA GLN A 934 -1.37 -33.34 -15.74
C GLN A 934 -1.85 -33.57 -14.30
N SER A 935 -3.15 -33.82 -14.09
CA SER A 935 -3.72 -34.09 -12.76
C SER A 935 -4.35 -35.48 -12.69
N ALA A 936 -4.01 -36.24 -11.65
CA ALA A 936 -4.53 -37.59 -11.44
C ALA A 936 -6.06 -37.62 -11.32
N SER A 937 -6.67 -36.58 -10.74
CA SER A 937 -8.11 -36.42 -10.60
C SER A 937 -8.76 -35.94 -11.90
N MET A 938 -8.15 -34.96 -12.59
CA MET A 938 -8.73 -34.37 -13.81
C MET A 938 -8.64 -35.30 -15.02
N ARG A 939 -7.57 -36.10 -15.16
CA ARG A 939 -7.41 -37.02 -16.29
C ARG A 939 -8.51 -38.08 -16.37
N THR A 940 -9.21 -38.36 -15.28
CA THR A 940 -10.41 -39.22 -15.27
C THR A 940 -11.56 -38.68 -16.13
N LEU A 941 -11.55 -37.37 -16.44
CA LEU A 941 -12.52 -36.71 -17.30
C LEU A 941 -12.18 -36.87 -18.80
N ILE A 942 -10.98 -37.33 -19.16
CA ILE A 942 -10.58 -37.50 -20.57
C ILE A 942 -11.53 -38.48 -21.28
N PRO A 943 -11.75 -39.73 -20.81
CA PRO A 943 -12.66 -40.64 -21.48
C PRO A 943 -14.11 -40.12 -21.65
N PRO A 944 -14.79 -39.57 -20.63
CA PRO A 944 -16.15 -39.07 -20.82
C PRO A 944 -16.23 -37.86 -21.74
N VAL A 945 -15.24 -36.95 -21.72
CA VAL A 945 -15.21 -35.81 -22.66
C VAL A 945 -15.06 -36.31 -24.10
N VAL A 946 -14.15 -37.24 -24.37
CA VAL A 946 -13.97 -37.85 -25.71
C VAL A 946 -15.24 -38.58 -26.15
N TYR A 947 -15.87 -39.34 -25.24
CA TYR A 947 -17.11 -40.06 -25.52
C TYR A 947 -18.23 -39.10 -25.97
N ARG A 948 -18.41 -37.99 -25.25
CA ARG A 948 -19.43 -36.98 -25.55
C ARG A 948 -19.11 -36.18 -26.80
N LEU A 949 -17.85 -35.87 -27.07
CA LEU A 949 -17.43 -35.22 -28.32
C LEU A 949 -17.71 -36.11 -29.54
N ASN A 950 -17.46 -37.41 -29.42
CA ASN A 950 -17.75 -38.37 -30.49
C ASN A 950 -19.26 -38.59 -30.69
N ARG A 951 -20.04 -38.64 -29.61
CA ARG A 951 -21.51 -38.76 -29.70
C ARG A 951 -22.16 -37.48 -30.25
N CYS A 952 -21.70 -36.33 -29.79
CA CYS A 952 -22.18 -34.99 -30.14
C CYS A 952 -23.71 -34.87 -30.22
N ALA A 953 -24.44 -35.48 -29.27
CA ALA A 953 -25.89 -35.43 -29.24
C ALA A 953 -26.38 -34.12 -28.60
N SER A 954 -27.68 -33.82 -28.73
CA SER A 954 -28.28 -32.61 -28.15
C SER A 954 -28.03 -32.46 -26.65
N GLU A 955 -28.02 -33.57 -25.93
CA GLU A 955 -27.76 -33.69 -24.50
C GLU A 955 -26.29 -33.48 -24.10
N ASP A 956 -25.36 -33.55 -25.05
CA ASP A 956 -23.92 -33.32 -24.81
C ASP A 956 -23.54 -31.84 -24.92
N ILE A 957 -24.30 -31.06 -25.67
CA ILE A 957 -23.97 -29.67 -26.01
C ILE A 957 -23.82 -28.80 -24.76
N ASP A 958 -24.77 -28.87 -23.82
CA ASP A 958 -24.71 -28.05 -22.60
C ASP A 958 -23.57 -28.50 -21.66
N VAL A 959 -23.34 -29.82 -21.55
CA VAL A 959 -22.25 -30.40 -20.74
C VAL A 959 -20.89 -30.00 -21.29
N LEU A 960 -20.67 -30.15 -22.60
CA LEU A 960 -19.42 -29.80 -23.26
C LEU A 960 -19.17 -28.28 -23.23
N THR A 961 -20.22 -27.47 -23.41
CA THR A 961 -20.12 -26.01 -23.28
C THR A 961 -19.65 -25.63 -21.88
N HIS A 962 -20.30 -26.17 -20.84
CA HIS A 962 -19.91 -25.92 -19.45
C HIS A 962 -18.49 -26.40 -19.15
N PHE A 963 -18.10 -27.58 -19.66
CA PHE A 963 -16.77 -28.14 -19.51
C PHE A 963 -15.69 -27.21 -20.05
N PHE A 964 -15.75 -26.84 -21.34
CA PHE A 964 -14.72 -26.00 -21.95
C PHE A 964 -14.69 -24.59 -21.32
N MET A 965 -15.85 -24.01 -20.98
CA MET A 965 -15.90 -22.73 -20.27
C MET A 965 -15.23 -22.80 -18.89
N THR A 966 -15.53 -23.86 -18.14
CA THR A 966 -15.01 -24.06 -16.78
C THR A 966 -13.52 -24.36 -16.81
N LEU A 967 -13.07 -25.21 -17.74
CA LEU A 967 -11.66 -25.52 -17.93
C LEU A 967 -10.87 -24.26 -18.32
N ASN A 968 -11.36 -23.46 -19.26
CA ASN A 968 -10.72 -22.21 -19.66
C ASN A 968 -10.61 -21.22 -18.49
N THR A 969 -11.67 -21.14 -17.66
CA THR A 969 -11.66 -20.30 -16.46
C THR A 969 -10.67 -20.81 -15.43
N TYR A 970 -10.58 -22.14 -15.25
CA TYR A 970 -9.66 -22.79 -14.33
C TYR A 970 -8.20 -22.55 -14.73
N ILE A 971 -7.87 -22.76 -16.00
CA ILE A 971 -6.51 -22.57 -16.54
C ILE A 971 -6.11 -21.09 -16.56
N SER A 972 -7.06 -20.18 -16.79
CA SER A 972 -6.78 -18.73 -16.87
C SER A 972 -6.77 -18.01 -15.50
N SER A 973 -6.95 -18.72 -14.39
CA SER A 973 -7.00 -18.10 -13.07
C SER A 973 -5.62 -17.60 -12.66
N PRO A 974 -5.44 -16.31 -12.31
CA PRO A 974 -4.14 -15.80 -11.89
C PRO A 974 -3.74 -16.40 -10.55
N ASP A 975 -2.52 -16.94 -10.49
CA ASP A 975 -1.87 -17.41 -9.27
C ASP A 975 -1.04 -16.28 -8.65
N GLU A 976 -1.03 -16.18 -7.32
CA GLU A 976 -0.17 -15.22 -6.60
C GLU A 976 1.32 -15.57 -6.77
N GLU A 977 1.64 -16.84 -7.03
CA GLU A 977 3.00 -17.32 -7.31
C GLU A 977 3.59 -16.73 -8.60
N ASN A 978 2.74 -16.40 -9.60
CA ASN A 978 3.18 -15.82 -10.88
C ASN A 978 3.97 -14.51 -10.72
N ALA A 979 3.79 -13.80 -9.61
CA ALA A 979 4.56 -12.57 -9.33
C ALA A 979 6.04 -12.83 -9.02
N PHE A 980 6.39 -14.07 -8.67
CA PHE A 980 7.75 -14.52 -8.34
C PHE A 980 8.39 -15.33 -9.47
N GLU A 981 7.68 -15.58 -10.57
CA GLU A 981 8.23 -16.26 -11.73
C GLU A 981 8.97 -15.30 -12.67
N SER A 982 9.99 -15.82 -13.37
CA SER A 982 10.68 -15.11 -14.44
C SER A 982 10.59 -15.89 -15.75
N THR A 983 9.60 -15.54 -16.58
CA THR A 983 9.48 -16.04 -17.96
C THR A 983 10.72 -15.70 -18.80
N LEU A 984 11.37 -14.57 -18.50
CA LEU A 984 12.61 -14.17 -19.17
C LEU A 984 13.77 -15.11 -18.82
N LEU A 985 13.88 -15.53 -17.56
CA LEU A 985 14.86 -16.54 -17.16
C LEU A 985 14.53 -17.92 -17.73
N TYR A 986 13.25 -18.28 -17.77
CA TYR A 986 12.80 -19.52 -18.41
C TYR A 986 13.33 -19.62 -19.84
N TYR A 987 13.02 -18.63 -20.69
CA TYR A 987 13.49 -18.62 -22.08
C TYR A 987 15.01 -18.51 -22.19
N LEU A 988 15.68 -17.71 -21.34
CA LEU A 988 17.14 -17.63 -21.34
C LEU A 988 17.77 -19.01 -21.12
N ILE A 989 17.26 -19.80 -20.19
CA ILE A 989 17.80 -21.12 -19.85
C ILE A 989 17.40 -22.16 -20.91
N VAL A 990 16.12 -22.27 -21.22
CA VAL A 990 15.59 -23.24 -22.19
C VAL A 990 16.28 -23.07 -23.54
N PHE A 991 16.32 -21.86 -24.09
CA PHE A 991 16.95 -21.62 -25.40
C PHE A 991 18.48 -21.76 -25.40
N SER A 992 19.14 -21.66 -24.24
CA SER A 992 20.59 -21.85 -24.15
C SER A 992 20.98 -23.33 -23.99
N GLU A 993 20.32 -24.06 -23.10
CA GLU A 993 20.73 -25.42 -22.67
C GLU A 993 19.83 -26.52 -23.23
N MET A 994 18.53 -26.28 -23.37
CA MET A 994 17.52 -27.34 -23.55
C MET A 994 16.80 -27.28 -24.90
N TRP A 995 17.19 -26.38 -25.80
CA TRP A 995 16.59 -26.24 -27.12
C TRP A 995 17.49 -26.80 -28.23
N GLU A 996 16.90 -27.37 -29.28
CA GLU A 996 17.65 -27.89 -30.42
C GLU A 996 18.40 -26.77 -31.16
N LYS A 997 19.60 -27.09 -31.65
CA LYS A 997 20.45 -26.15 -32.37
C LYS A 997 21.16 -26.86 -33.51
N PRO A 998 20.91 -26.52 -34.79
CA PRO A 998 20.04 -25.43 -35.26
C PRO A 998 18.54 -25.67 -35.03
N GLU A 999 17.76 -24.60 -35.11
CA GLU A 999 16.29 -24.61 -35.03
C GLU A 999 15.65 -25.58 -36.03
N PRO A 1000 14.79 -26.53 -35.57
CA PRO A 1000 13.96 -27.36 -36.44
C PRO A 1000 13.04 -26.54 -37.35
N SER A 1001 12.51 -27.13 -38.42
CA SER A 1001 11.59 -26.37 -39.28
C SER A 1001 10.24 -26.14 -38.60
N MET A 1002 9.57 -25.04 -38.95
CA MET A 1002 8.20 -24.77 -38.47
C MET A 1002 7.24 -25.95 -38.76
N SER A 1003 7.42 -26.64 -39.89
CA SER A 1003 6.60 -27.81 -40.23
C SER A 1003 6.89 -29.00 -39.33
N GLU A 1004 8.14 -29.19 -38.91
CA GLU A 1004 8.53 -30.26 -37.99
C GLU A 1004 8.01 -29.98 -36.59
N MET A 1005 8.18 -28.76 -36.09
CA MET A 1005 7.65 -28.35 -34.79
C MET A 1005 6.12 -28.48 -34.74
N LEU A 1006 5.43 -28.02 -35.79
CA LEU A 1006 3.98 -28.19 -35.89
C LEU A 1006 3.59 -29.67 -35.96
N ALA A 1007 4.32 -30.49 -36.71
CA ALA A 1007 4.06 -31.93 -36.80
C ALA A 1007 4.21 -32.62 -35.45
N ARG A 1008 5.21 -32.26 -34.63
CA ARG A 1008 5.38 -32.79 -33.27
C ARG A 1008 4.14 -32.57 -32.40
N PHE A 1009 3.43 -31.45 -32.58
CA PHE A 1009 2.14 -31.22 -31.94
C PHE A 1009 1.00 -31.98 -32.63
N THR A 1010 0.83 -31.80 -33.95
CA THR A 1010 -0.34 -32.32 -34.67
C THR A 1010 -0.38 -33.83 -34.83
N ASP A 1011 0.77 -34.51 -34.76
CA ASP A 1011 0.88 -35.97 -34.88
C ASP A 1011 0.53 -36.70 -33.57
N THR A 1012 0.47 -35.98 -32.44
CA THR A 1012 0.04 -36.54 -31.15
C THR A 1012 -1.47 -36.46 -31.01
N THR A 1013 -2.08 -37.19 -30.07
CA THR A 1013 -3.52 -37.10 -29.77
C THR A 1013 -3.82 -36.14 -28.61
N ILE A 1014 -2.91 -36.05 -27.64
CA ILE A 1014 -3.01 -35.26 -26.42
C ILE A 1014 -1.68 -34.55 -26.20
N SER A 1015 -1.67 -33.22 -26.14
CA SER A 1015 -0.54 -32.39 -25.73
C SER A 1015 -1.06 -31.12 -25.09
N ASN A 1016 -0.35 -30.52 -24.13
CA ASN A 1016 -0.70 -29.19 -23.61
C ASN A 1016 -0.28 -28.03 -24.53
N GLY A 1017 0.39 -28.33 -25.66
CA GLY A 1017 0.64 -27.39 -26.75
C GLY A 1017 1.65 -26.28 -26.43
N GLY A 1018 1.71 -25.29 -27.33
CA GLY A 1018 2.49 -24.06 -27.16
C GLY A 1018 3.91 -24.10 -27.73
N THR A 1019 4.63 -25.22 -27.68
CA THR A 1019 6.06 -25.27 -28.05
C THR A 1019 6.31 -24.90 -29.51
N TYR A 1020 5.44 -25.31 -30.44
CA TYR A 1020 5.59 -24.96 -31.87
C TYR A 1020 5.46 -23.45 -32.15
N THR A 1021 4.88 -22.67 -31.23
CA THR A 1021 4.75 -21.22 -31.36
C THR A 1021 6.00 -20.47 -30.92
N GLU A 1022 6.85 -21.08 -30.08
CA GLU A 1022 8.03 -20.45 -29.47
C GLU A 1022 9.21 -20.21 -30.42
N ILE A 1023 9.11 -20.65 -31.69
CA ILE A 1023 10.16 -20.49 -32.70
C ILE A 1023 10.49 -19.00 -32.90
N THR A 1024 9.47 -18.13 -32.85
CA THR A 1024 9.66 -16.69 -33.04
C THR A 1024 10.46 -16.07 -31.89
N GLU A 1025 10.17 -16.48 -30.67
CA GLU A 1025 10.85 -16.11 -29.43
C GLU A 1025 12.28 -16.65 -29.46
N TYR A 1026 12.49 -17.92 -29.79
CA TYR A 1026 13.81 -18.53 -29.93
C TYR A 1026 14.68 -17.76 -30.93
N CYS A 1027 14.16 -17.49 -32.13
CA CYS A 1027 14.91 -16.79 -33.16
C CYS A 1027 15.23 -15.33 -32.78
N ALA A 1028 14.33 -14.66 -32.06
CA ALA A 1028 14.58 -13.32 -31.53
C ALA A 1028 15.64 -13.35 -30.42
N PHE A 1029 15.53 -14.25 -29.44
CA PHE A 1029 16.44 -14.36 -28.30
C PHE A 1029 17.84 -14.80 -28.72
N SER A 1030 17.94 -15.89 -29.49
CA SER A 1030 19.20 -16.55 -29.82
C SER A 1030 20.02 -15.83 -30.87
N LYS A 1031 19.35 -15.05 -31.75
CA LYS A 1031 19.92 -14.49 -32.98
C LYS A 1031 20.63 -15.56 -33.82
N GLU A 1032 20.11 -16.78 -33.81
CA GLU A 1032 20.69 -17.88 -34.57
C GLU A 1032 20.67 -17.59 -36.09
N ASN A 1033 21.74 -17.98 -36.78
CA ASN A 1033 21.89 -17.80 -38.22
C ASN A 1033 21.52 -19.07 -39.03
N SER A 1034 20.46 -19.77 -38.62
CA SER A 1034 19.87 -20.88 -39.38
C SER A 1034 18.92 -20.34 -40.45
N SER A 1035 18.57 -21.16 -41.45
CA SER A 1035 17.66 -20.74 -42.52
C SER A 1035 16.27 -20.37 -41.99
N VAL A 1036 15.83 -21.00 -40.90
CA VAL A 1036 14.53 -20.72 -40.25
C VAL A 1036 14.56 -19.31 -39.65
N CYS A 1037 15.51 -19.04 -38.75
CA CYS A 1037 15.60 -17.73 -38.09
C CYS A 1037 15.99 -16.59 -39.05
N ALA A 1038 16.86 -16.85 -40.03
CA ALA A 1038 17.21 -15.87 -41.06
C ALA A 1038 16.01 -15.49 -41.93
N GLY A 1039 15.10 -16.43 -42.21
CA GLY A 1039 13.86 -16.19 -42.95
C GLY A 1039 12.87 -15.27 -42.21
N MET A 1040 12.87 -15.31 -40.87
CA MET A 1040 12.00 -14.46 -40.04
C MET A 1040 12.60 -13.07 -39.79
N GLY A 1041 13.93 -12.96 -39.74
CA GLY A 1041 14.63 -11.68 -39.55
C GLY A 1041 14.45 -11.04 -38.16
N LEU A 1042 13.97 -11.81 -37.17
CA LEU A 1042 13.67 -11.33 -35.81
C LEU A 1042 14.93 -11.06 -34.97
N GLY A 1043 16.04 -11.74 -35.27
CA GLY A 1043 17.34 -11.49 -34.65
C GLY A 1043 18.09 -10.25 -35.18
N ASN A 1044 17.48 -9.43 -36.05
CA ASN A 1044 18.14 -8.28 -36.70
C ASN A 1044 18.11 -7.02 -35.84
N TYR A 1045 18.75 -7.05 -34.67
CA TYR A 1045 18.93 -5.89 -33.80
C TYR A 1045 20.37 -5.76 -33.31
N ASN A 1046 20.76 -4.57 -32.84
CA ASN A 1046 22.16 -4.25 -32.54
C ASN A 1046 22.69 -4.93 -31.27
N ALA A 1047 21.86 -5.05 -30.23
CA ALA A 1047 22.24 -5.64 -28.95
C ALA A 1047 22.61 -7.14 -29.07
N SER A 1048 23.34 -7.65 -28.09
CA SER A 1048 23.63 -9.09 -27.96
C SER A 1048 22.34 -9.92 -27.78
N GLY A 1049 22.36 -11.19 -28.20
CA GLY A 1049 21.22 -12.09 -27.99
C GLY A 1049 20.93 -12.34 -26.50
N ILE A 1050 19.68 -12.62 -26.15
CA ILE A 1050 19.28 -13.03 -24.79
C ILE A 1050 19.53 -14.54 -24.66
N ILE A 1051 20.79 -14.93 -24.75
CA ILE A 1051 21.25 -16.33 -24.72
C ILE A 1051 22.66 -16.38 -24.12
N TYR A 1052 23.05 -17.52 -23.56
CA TYR A 1052 24.43 -17.77 -23.16
C TYR A 1052 25.00 -19.01 -23.85
N LYS A 1053 26.34 -19.11 -23.87
CA LYS A 1053 27.03 -20.25 -24.47
C LYS A 1053 26.97 -21.45 -23.53
N ARG A 1054 26.69 -22.62 -24.11
CA ARG A 1054 26.86 -23.94 -23.47
C ARG A 1054 28.31 -24.07 -23.00
N ASP A 1055 28.48 -24.46 -21.74
CA ASP A 1055 29.78 -24.61 -21.10
C ASP A 1055 30.30 -26.05 -21.18
N GLU A 1056 31.35 -26.36 -20.42
CA GLU A 1056 32.00 -27.67 -20.43
C GLU A 1056 31.14 -28.81 -19.85
N TYR A 1057 30.09 -28.49 -19.10
CA TYR A 1057 29.21 -29.47 -18.45
C TYR A 1057 27.97 -29.80 -19.28
N TRP A 1058 27.61 -28.96 -20.27
CA TRP A 1058 26.46 -29.20 -21.13
C TRP A 1058 26.56 -30.55 -21.85
N ASN A 1059 25.51 -31.36 -21.74
CA ASN A 1059 25.39 -32.70 -22.31
C ASN A 1059 26.62 -33.60 -22.02
N LYS A 1060 27.10 -33.56 -20.78
CA LYS A 1060 28.15 -34.46 -20.28
C LYS A 1060 27.58 -35.38 -19.22
N SER A 1061 28.04 -36.63 -19.22
CA SER A 1061 27.74 -37.55 -18.14
C SER A 1061 28.40 -37.08 -16.84
N ALA A 1062 27.59 -36.81 -15.80
CA ALA A 1062 28.10 -36.57 -14.47
C ALA A 1062 28.72 -37.84 -13.85
N SER A 1063 29.78 -37.67 -13.06
CA SER A 1063 30.37 -38.76 -12.28
C SER A 1063 29.90 -38.63 -10.84
N ILE A 1064 29.27 -39.66 -10.31
CA ILE A 1064 28.74 -39.67 -8.96
C ILE A 1064 29.94 -39.59 -8.00
N PRO A 1065 30.01 -38.56 -7.14
CA PRO A 1065 31.06 -38.46 -6.15
C PRO A 1065 31.18 -39.68 -5.25
N SER A 1066 32.40 -40.00 -4.81
CA SER A 1066 32.65 -41.23 -4.04
C SER A 1066 31.90 -41.30 -2.71
N GLN A 1067 31.68 -40.12 -2.10
CA GLN A 1067 30.95 -39.89 -0.85
C GLN A 1067 29.44 -39.87 -1.02
N ALA A 1068 28.94 -39.75 -2.25
CA ALA A 1068 27.52 -39.53 -2.53
C ALA A 1068 26.85 -40.72 -3.22
N SER A 1069 25.52 -40.69 -3.27
CA SER A 1069 24.71 -41.54 -4.14
C SER A 1069 23.62 -40.72 -4.85
N VAL A 1070 22.95 -41.32 -5.83
CA VAL A 1070 21.88 -40.64 -6.60
C VAL A 1070 20.60 -41.48 -6.58
N LEU A 1071 19.51 -40.91 -6.09
CA LEU A 1071 18.17 -41.48 -6.15
C LEU A 1071 17.35 -40.73 -7.21
N LEU A 1072 16.87 -41.45 -8.22
CA LEU A 1072 15.96 -40.93 -9.22
C LEU A 1072 14.54 -41.39 -8.87
N LEU A 1073 13.58 -40.47 -8.87
CA LEU A 1073 12.17 -40.74 -8.72
C LEU A 1073 11.46 -40.33 -10.01
N SER A 1074 10.61 -41.19 -10.54
CA SER A 1074 9.90 -40.90 -11.79
C SER A 1074 8.63 -41.72 -11.90
N SER A 1075 7.68 -41.24 -12.72
CA SER A 1075 6.42 -41.92 -12.99
C SER A 1075 6.20 -42.13 -14.48
N LYS A 1076 5.63 -43.28 -14.86
CA LYS A 1076 5.26 -43.60 -16.24
C LYS A 1076 4.12 -42.76 -16.82
N LEU A 1077 3.35 -42.10 -15.96
CA LEU A 1077 2.29 -41.17 -16.34
C LEU A 1077 2.60 -39.72 -15.97
N ASP A 1078 3.88 -39.36 -15.87
CA ASP A 1078 4.31 -37.96 -15.81
C ASP A 1078 4.44 -37.42 -17.24
N PRO A 1079 3.53 -36.54 -17.71
CA PRO A 1079 3.58 -36.03 -19.07
C PRO A 1079 4.56 -34.86 -19.24
N GLN A 1080 5.03 -34.25 -18.14
CA GLN A 1080 5.93 -33.09 -18.18
C GLN A 1080 7.40 -33.54 -18.21
N THR A 1081 7.73 -34.60 -17.48
CA THR A 1081 9.07 -35.20 -17.50
C THR A 1081 8.98 -36.72 -17.72
N PRO A 1082 8.79 -37.14 -18.99
CA PRO A 1082 8.53 -38.54 -19.32
C PRO A 1082 9.58 -39.49 -18.78
N HIS A 1083 9.11 -40.63 -18.26
CA HIS A 1083 9.91 -41.62 -17.56
C HIS A 1083 11.19 -42.07 -18.29
N LYS A 1084 11.16 -42.09 -19.63
CA LYS A 1084 12.32 -42.45 -20.47
C LYS A 1084 13.56 -41.61 -20.15
N TYR A 1085 13.41 -40.33 -19.82
CA TYR A 1085 14.55 -39.46 -19.50
C TYR A 1085 15.20 -39.83 -18.17
N ALA A 1086 14.43 -40.29 -17.18
CA ALA A 1086 14.99 -40.86 -15.96
C ALA A 1086 15.80 -42.14 -16.23
N GLU A 1087 15.34 -43.02 -17.12
CA GLU A 1087 16.08 -44.22 -17.53
C GLU A 1087 17.37 -43.86 -18.28
N TYR A 1088 17.30 -42.86 -19.17
CA TYR A 1088 18.46 -42.39 -19.94
C TYR A 1088 19.50 -41.74 -19.04
N LEU A 1089 19.09 -40.89 -18.10
CA LEU A 1089 20.00 -40.28 -17.13
C LEU A 1089 20.63 -41.34 -16.22
N LEU A 1090 19.83 -42.27 -15.70
CA LEU A 1090 20.33 -43.39 -14.89
C LEU A 1090 21.41 -44.15 -15.66
N GLY A 1091 21.22 -44.40 -16.96
CA GLY A 1091 22.21 -45.03 -17.83
C GLY A 1091 23.47 -44.18 -18.02
N ALA A 1092 23.31 -42.87 -18.18
CA ALA A 1092 24.39 -41.92 -18.47
C ALA A 1092 25.30 -41.65 -17.26
N LEU A 1093 24.77 -41.59 -16.04
CA LEU A 1093 25.54 -41.29 -14.83
C LEU A 1093 26.68 -42.29 -14.62
N LYS A 1094 27.90 -41.80 -14.33
CA LYS A 1094 29.06 -42.67 -14.07
C LYS A 1094 29.17 -42.98 -12.59
N GLY A 1095 29.05 -44.26 -12.24
CA GLY A 1095 29.09 -44.73 -10.85
C GLY A 1095 28.05 -45.81 -10.61
N THR A 1096 28.21 -46.57 -9.51
CA THR A 1096 27.29 -47.67 -9.16
C THR A 1096 26.30 -47.30 -8.06
N LYS A 1097 26.56 -46.23 -7.30
CA LYS A 1097 25.69 -45.75 -6.22
C LYS A 1097 24.54 -44.91 -6.77
N LYS A 1098 23.67 -45.54 -7.56
CA LYS A 1098 22.49 -44.91 -8.16
C LYS A 1098 21.32 -45.86 -8.21
N GLU A 1099 20.12 -45.34 -8.02
CA GLU A 1099 18.89 -46.12 -8.06
C GLU A 1099 17.74 -45.31 -8.66
N LEU A 1100 16.87 -45.96 -9.44
CA LEU A 1100 15.65 -45.37 -9.97
C LEU A 1100 14.44 -46.08 -9.34
N VAL A 1101 13.61 -45.33 -8.63
CA VAL A 1101 12.31 -45.80 -8.15
C VAL A 1101 11.23 -45.30 -9.11
N THR A 1102 10.45 -46.25 -9.64
CA THR A 1102 9.45 -45.99 -10.68
C THR A 1102 8.04 -46.15 -10.14
N PHE A 1103 7.23 -45.10 -10.30
CA PHE A 1103 5.80 -45.14 -10.09
C PHE A 1103 5.07 -45.42 -11.41
N ASN A 1104 3.92 -46.09 -11.33
CA ASN A 1104 3.16 -46.42 -12.54
C ASN A 1104 2.21 -45.30 -12.97
N TYR A 1105 1.60 -44.59 -12.01
CA TYR A 1105 0.42 -43.76 -12.29
C TYR A 1105 0.46 -42.35 -11.70
N ALA A 1106 1.52 -41.98 -10.98
CA ALA A 1106 1.67 -40.64 -10.46
C ALA A 1106 1.83 -39.63 -11.62
N THR A 1107 1.47 -38.37 -11.37
CA THR A 1107 1.69 -37.27 -12.31
C THR A 1107 3.02 -36.57 -11.98
N HIS A 1108 3.19 -35.32 -12.43
CA HIS A 1108 4.46 -34.61 -12.26
C HIS A 1108 4.80 -34.30 -10.79
N GLY A 1109 6.03 -34.63 -10.38
CA GLY A 1109 6.50 -34.50 -9.00
C GLY A 1109 5.94 -35.60 -8.09
N THR A 1110 6.70 -36.68 -7.91
CA THR A 1110 6.27 -37.85 -7.13
C THR A 1110 6.13 -37.55 -5.65
N LEU A 1111 6.81 -36.52 -5.12
CA LEU A 1111 6.62 -36.07 -3.74
C LEU A 1111 5.18 -35.70 -3.39
N TRP A 1112 4.42 -35.14 -4.33
CA TRP A 1112 3.03 -34.73 -4.11
C TRP A 1112 2.02 -35.71 -4.71
N THR A 1113 2.40 -36.40 -5.78
CA THR A 1113 1.44 -37.12 -6.63
C THR A 1113 1.42 -38.63 -6.41
N THR A 1114 1.98 -39.09 -5.29
CA THR A 1114 2.00 -40.51 -4.89
C THR A 1114 1.27 -40.80 -3.56
N PRO A 1115 0.01 -40.35 -3.38
CA PRO A 1115 -0.72 -40.58 -2.14
C PRO A 1115 -0.92 -42.08 -1.90
N ILE A 1116 -0.72 -42.52 -0.66
CA ILE A 1116 -0.92 -43.91 -0.25
C ILE A 1116 -2.42 -44.23 -0.13
N MET A 1117 -3.24 -43.22 0.20
CA MET A 1117 -4.69 -43.35 0.26
C MET A 1117 -5.34 -42.60 -0.90
N TYR A 1118 -6.13 -43.30 -1.71
CA TYR A 1118 -6.78 -42.71 -2.88
C TYR A 1118 -7.83 -41.65 -2.47
N GLY A 1119 -7.71 -40.45 -3.05
CA GLY A 1119 -8.66 -39.34 -2.84
C GLY A 1119 -8.50 -38.61 -1.51
N ASP A 1120 -7.40 -38.84 -0.78
CA ASP A 1120 -7.04 -38.10 0.42
C ASP A 1120 -5.75 -37.31 0.17
N ASP A 1121 -5.92 -36.02 -0.13
CA ASP A 1121 -4.83 -35.08 -0.41
C ASP A 1121 -4.00 -34.74 0.84
N THR A 1122 -4.44 -35.17 2.03
CA THR A 1122 -3.68 -35.04 3.30
C THR A 1122 -2.90 -36.32 3.65
N SER A 1123 -3.10 -37.38 2.87
CA SER A 1123 -2.42 -38.64 3.11
C SER A 1123 -0.92 -38.53 2.83
N GLU A 1124 -0.14 -39.30 3.59
CA GLU A 1124 1.30 -39.41 3.34
C GLU A 1124 1.57 -39.97 1.94
N THR A 1125 2.50 -39.34 1.22
CA THR A 1125 2.91 -39.81 -0.10
C THR A 1125 4.07 -40.78 -0.01
N CYS A 1126 4.11 -41.75 -0.92
CA CYS A 1126 5.23 -42.69 -0.99
C CYS A 1126 6.53 -41.99 -1.40
N GLY A 1127 6.47 -40.95 -2.25
CA GLY A 1127 7.61 -40.10 -2.59
C GLY A 1127 8.24 -39.44 -1.35
N MET A 1128 7.42 -38.88 -0.46
CA MET A 1128 7.90 -38.29 0.81
C MET A 1128 8.50 -39.37 1.73
N LYS A 1129 7.88 -40.56 1.83
CA LYS A 1129 8.45 -41.69 2.59
C LYS A 1129 9.83 -42.12 2.08
N LEU A 1130 9.99 -42.20 0.76
CA LEU A 1130 11.28 -42.53 0.14
C LEU A 1130 12.34 -41.48 0.48
N LEU A 1131 11.99 -40.18 0.38
CA LEU A 1131 12.89 -39.10 0.75
C LEU A 1131 13.28 -39.17 2.23
N ILE A 1132 12.32 -39.35 3.14
CA ILE A 1132 12.58 -39.52 4.58
C ILE A 1132 13.49 -40.73 4.84
N SER A 1133 13.22 -41.87 4.19
CA SER A 1133 14.05 -43.06 4.34
C SER A 1133 15.48 -42.82 3.85
N TYR A 1134 15.63 -42.15 2.71
CA TYR A 1134 16.94 -41.82 2.13
C TYR A 1134 17.72 -40.84 3.03
N VAL A 1135 17.03 -39.86 3.61
CA VAL A 1135 17.62 -38.90 4.55
C VAL A 1135 18.04 -39.55 5.87
N ASN A 1136 17.20 -40.42 6.45
CA ASN A 1136 17.53 -41.17 7.67
C ASN A 1136 18.78 -42.05 7.52
N HIS A 1137 19.08 -42.50 6.29
CA HIS A 1137 20.26 -43.28 5.96
C HIS A 1137 21.39 -42.44 5.35
N LYS A 1138 21.34 -41.10 5.48
CA LYS A 1138 22.40 -40.19 5.04
C LYS A 1138 22.79 -40.37 3.57
N GLY A 1139 21.79 -40.62 2.72
CA GLY A 1139 21.99 -40.86 1.30
C GLY A 1139 22.49 -42.27 0.95
N ASP A 1140 22.46 -43.23 1.87
CA ASP A 1140 22.77 -44.62 1.55
C ASP A 1140 21.57 -45.34 0.91
N LEU A 1141 21.77 -45.84 -0.31
CA LEU A 1141 20.74 -46.56 -1.08
C LEU A 1141 20.50 -47.97 -0.54
N GLU A 1142 21.46 -48.60 0.14
CA GLU A 1142 21.26 -49.94 0.71
C GLU A 1142 20.22 -49.93 1.84
N GLY A 1143 20.06 -48.78 2.52
CA GLY A 1143 19.06 -48.56 3.57
C GLY A 1143 17.71 -48.03 3.07
N LEU A 1144 17.53 -47.82 1.77
CA LEU A 1144 16.31 -47.23 1.22
C LEU A 1144 15.10 -48.18 1.35
N ASP A 1145 14.12 -47.82 2.19
CA ASP A 1145 12.86 -48.53 2.32
C ASP A 1145 11.90 -48.14 1.18
N LYS A 1146 11.65 -49.11 0.29
CA LYS A 1146 10.76 -48.98 -0.87
C LYS A 1146 9.41 -49.69 -0.68
N SER A 1147 9.09 -50.12 0.53
CA SER A 1147 7.86 -50.88 0.82
C SER A 1147 6.59 -50.16 0.36
N CYS A 1148 6.53 -48.83 0.51
CA CYS A 1148 5.37 -48.02 0.11
C CYS A 1148 5.04 -48.10 -1.39
N VAL A 1149 6.01 -48.43 -2.25
CA VAL A 1149 5.80 -48.54 -3.70
C VAL A 1149 4.81 -49.68 -4.01
N GLY A 1150 4.85 -50.76 -3.22
CA GLY A 1150 3.90 -51.87 -3.32
C GLY A 1150 2.52 -51.59 -2.70
N GLU A 1151 2.40 -50.53 -1.91
CA GLU A 1151 1.15 -50.10 -1.26
C GLU A 1151 0.37 -49.07 -2.08
N MET A 1152 0.96 -48.58 -3.18
CA MET A 1152 0.36 -47.58 -4.04
C MET A 1152 -1.02 -48.00 -4.55
N PRO A 1153 -2.02 -47.10 -4.54
CA PRO A 1153 -3.37 -47.40 -5.01
C PRO A 1153 -3.40 -47.93 -6.45
N ALA A 1154 -4.33 -48.83 -6.72
CA ALA A 1154 -4.59 -49.31 -8.06
C ALA A 1154 -5.12 -48.17 -8.96
N PHE A 1155 -4.79 -48.22 -10.25
CA PHE A 1155 -5.30 -47.26 -11.22
C PHE A 1155 -6.83 -47.28 -11.30
N ASN A 1156 -7.44 -46.10 -11.16
CA ASN A 1156 -8.88 -45.87 -11.18
C ASN A 1156 -9.21 -44.73 -12.16
N LEU A 1157 -10.18 -44.95 -13.05
CA LEU A 1157 -10.67 -43.99 -14.04
C LEU A 1157 -12.04 -43.39 -13.68
N THR A 1158 -12.58 -43.70 -12.50
CA THR A 1158 -13.82 -43.11 -12.02
C THR A 1158 -13.58 -41.67 -11.62
N ALA A 1159 -14.29 -40.73 -12.25
CA ALA A 1159 -14.18 -39.33 -11.92
C ALA A 1159 -14.68 -39.05 -10.49
N PRO A 1160 -13.89 -38.39 -9.63
CA PRO A 1160 -14.36 -37.96 -8.32
C PRO A 1160 -15.59 -37.06 -8.46
N VAL A 1161 -16.62 -37.29 -7.65
CA VAL A 1161 -17.93 -36.60 -7.74
C VAL A 1161 -17.77 -35.08 -7.74
N GLY A 1162 -16.86 -34.54 -6.93
CA GLY A 1162 -16.58 -33.11 -6.89
C GLY A 1162 -16.08 -32.55 -8.23
N TYR A 1163 -15.16 -33.24 -8.90
CA TYR A 1163 -14.65 -32.87 -10.23
C TYR A 1163 -15.71 -33.07 -11.31
N LEU A 1164 -16.47 -34.16 -11.23
CA LEU A 1164 -17.59 -34.44 -12.12
C LEU A 1164 -18.63 -33.31 -12.08
N HIS A 1165 -19.08 -32.91 -10.88
CA HIS A 1165 -20.05 -31.83 -10.73
C HIS A 1165 -19.48 -30.46 -11.12
N TYR A 1166 -18.20 -30.22 -10.84
CA TYR A 1166 -17.56 -28.95 -11.18
C TYR A 1166 -17.38 -28.78 -12.70
N PHE A 1167 -16.79 -29.78 -13.36
CA PHE A 1167 -16.42 -29.69 -14.78
C PHE A 1167 -17.52 -30.14 -15.74
N LEU A 1168 -18.36 -31.11 -15.39
CA LEU A 1168 -19.42 -31.62 -16.29
C LEU A 1168 -20.83 -31.25 -15.81
N SER A 1169 -21.01 -30.83 -14.55
CA SER A 1169 -22.31 -30.44 -13.96
C SER A 1169 -23.40 -31.48 -14.19
N THR A 1170 -23.09 -32.74 -13.94
CA THR A 1170 -23.99 -33.88 -14.13
C THR A 1170 -23.68 -35.00 -13.13
N ASP A 1171 -24.65 -35.87 -12.81
CA ASP A 1171 -24.47 -37.02 -11.91
C ASP A 1171 -23.85 -38.25 -12.61
N ASP A 1172 -23.86 -38.30 -13.95
CA ASP A 1172 -23.23 -39.38 -14.73
C ASP A 1172 -22.31 -38.80 -15.82
N ALA A 1173 -21.04 -39.17 -15.77
CA ALA A 1173 -19.99 -38.60 -16.60
C ALA A 1173 -20.21 -38.81 -18.11
N TYR A 1174 -20.85 -39.91 -18.52
CA TYR A 1174 -20.97 -40.31 -19.92
C TYR A 1174 -22.35 -39.99 -20.51
N ASP A 1175 -23.42 -40.33 -19.80
CA ASP A 1175 -24.80 -40.31 -20.26
C ASP A 1175 -25.70 -39.36 -19.46
N GLY A 1176 -25.18 -38.76 -18.39
CA GLY A 1176 -25.94 -37.83 -17.56
C GLY A 1176 -26.33 -36.55 -18.29
N ALA A 1177 -27.50 -36.02 -17.94
CA ALA A 1177 -27.98 -34.74 -18.44
C ALA A 1177 -27.33 -33.58 -17.67
N PHE A 1178 -27.20 -32.42 -18.32
CA PHE A 1178 -26.73 -31.20 -17.68
C PHE A 1178 -27.70 -30.73 -16.60
N ASP A 1179 -27.19 -30.49 -15.39
CA ASP A 1179 -27.91 -29.89 -14.28
C ASP A 1179 -27.09 -28.75 -13.69
N ALA A 1180 -27.50 -27.51 -13.99
CA ALA A 1180 -26.83 -26.30 -13.50
C ALA A 1180 -26.76 -26.20 -11.97
N THR A 1181 -27.62 -26.90 -11.22
CA THR A 1181 -27.62 -26.87 -9.75
C THR A 1181 -26.43 -27.60 -9.14
N LEU A 1182 -25.83 -28.56 -9.86
CA LEU A 1182 -24.70 -29.36 -9.37
C LEU A 1182 -23.38 -28.58 -9.37
N SER A 1183 -23.18 -27.65 -10.32
CA SER A 1183 -21.96 -26.82 -10.42
C SER A 1183 -21.64 -25.99 -9.17
N ALA A 1184 -22.64 -25.71 -8.31
CA ALA A 1184 -22.47 -25.00 -7.04
C ALA A 1184 -21.87 -25.86 -5.91
N SER A 1185 -21.73 -27.17 -6.12
CA SER A 1185 -21.27 -28.13 -5.11
C SER A 1185 -19.83 -28.62 -5.28
N GLY A 1186 -19.11 -28.14 -6.31
CA GLY A 1186 -17.73 -28.55 -6.59
C GLY A 1186 -16.70 -28.04 -5.57
N PRO A 1187 -15.55 -28.71 -5.42
CA PRO A 1187 -14.44 -28.25 -4.58
C PRO A 1187 -13.86 -26.98 -5.21
N GLY A 1188 -14.32 -25.81 -4.76
CA GLY A 1188 -13.95 -24.50 -5.32
C GLY A 1188 -15.13 -23.53 -5.52
N SER A 1189 -16.37 -23.96 -5.31
CA SER A 1189 -17.58 -23.13 -5.56
C SER A 1189 -17.75 -21.90 -4.65
N SER A 1190 -16.83 -21.67 -3.71
CA SER A 1190 -16.80 -20.45 -2.92
C SER A 1190 -15.84 -19.37 -3.49
N SER A 1191 -15.01 -19.63 -4.51
CA SER A 1191 -13.92 -18.71 -4.91
C SER A 1191 -14.04 -18.00 -6.27
N ILE A 1192 -14.66 -18.59 -7.30
CA ILE A 1192 -14.38 -18.15 -8.70
C ILE A 1192 -15.56 -17.43 -9.39
N SER A 1193 -16.81 -17.71 -9.02
CA SER A 1193 -17.98 -17.10 -9.69
C SER A 1193 -18.16 -15.60 -9.42
N SER A 1194 -17.49 -15.04 -8.40
CA SER A 1194 -17.53 -13.60 -8.10
C SER A 1194 -16.39 -12.78 -8.72
N LEU A 1195 -15.35 -13.42 -9.26
CA LEU A 1195 -14.15 -12.72 -9.74
C LEU A 1195 -14.20 -12.39 -11.25
N SER A 1196 -14.70 -13.31 -12.10
CA SER A 1196 -14.71 -13.09 -13.57
C SER A 1196 -15.73 -12.03 -14.02
N ASN A 1197 -16.89 -11.94 -13.35
CA ASN A 1197 -17.89 -10.92 -13.62
C ASN A 1197 -17.53 -9.53 -13.06
N GLY A 1198 -16.52 -9.45 -12.19
CA GLY A 1198 -15.97 -8.18 -11.70
C GLY A 1198 -15.02 -7.58 -12.73
N ILE A 1199 -13.95 -8.28 -13.06
CA ILE A 1199 -12.77 -7.71 -13.73
C ILE A 1199 -13.07 -7.23 -15.17
N SER A 1200 -13.83 -7.98 -15.98
CA SER A 1200 -14.11 -7.56 -17.38
C SER A 1200 -15.00 -6.31 -17.46
N LYS A 1201 -15.87 -6.11 -16.45
CA LYS A 1201 -16.75 -4.94 -16.36
C LYS A 1201 -15.97 -3.68 -15.96
N TYR A 1202 -14.97 -3.81 -15.09
CA TYR A 1202 -14.16 -2.68 -14.63
C TYR A 1202 -13.18 -2.17 -15.70
N THR A 1203 -12.63 -3.03 -16.55
CA THR A 1203 -11.74 -2.60 -17.65
C THR A 1203 -12.52 -1.84 -18.73
N ALA A 1204 -13.71 -2.30 -19.10
CA ALA A 1204 -14.59 -1.60 -20.04
C ALA A 1204 -15.07 -0.26 -19.47
N GLU A 1205 -15.48 -0.22 -18.19
CA GLU A 1205 -15.91 1.02 -17.53
C GLU A 1205 -14.75 2.00 -17.29
N PHE A 1206 -13.52 1.52 -17.05
CA PHE A 1206 -12.31 2.35 -16.95
C PHE A 1206 -11.91 2.96 -18.29
N ILE A 1207 -12.00 2.23 -19.40
CA ILE A 1207 -11.77 2.75 -20.75
C ILE A 1207 -12.85 3.79 -21.10
N VAL A 1208 -14.12 3.51 -20.78
CA VAL A 1208 -15.21 4.48 -20.96
C VAL A 1208 -14.97 5.74 -20.10
N PHE A 1209 -14.49 5.59 -18.87
CA PHE A 1209 -14.10 6.72 -18.02
C PHE A 1209 -12.93 7.52 -18.59
N LEU A 1210 -11.88 6.87 -19.11
CA LEU A 1210 -10.74 7.53 -19.75
C LEU A 1210 -11.17 8.31 -21.00
N VAL A 1211 -12.05 7.72 -21.81
CA VAL A 1211 -12.63 8.37 -22.99
C VAL A 1211 -13.50 9.57 -22.59
N LEU A 1212 -14.37 9.41 -21.60
CA LEU A 1212 -15.19 10.50 -21.06
C LEU A 1212 -14.33 11.61 -20.41
N PHE A 1213 -13.21 11.26 -19.80
CA PHE A 1213 -12.24 12.18 -19.22
C PHE A 1213 -11.52 13.01 -20.30
N VAL A 1214 -11.07 12.36 -21.38
CA VAL A 1214 -10.48 13.06 -22.54
C VAL A 1214 -11.53 13.95 -23.21
N VAL A 1215 -12.77 13.47 -23.36
CA VAL A 1215 -13.88 14.26 -23.91
C VAL A 1215 -14.21 15.47 -23.02
N ALA A 1216 -14.23 15.30 -21.69
CA ALA A 1216 -14.46 16.41 -20.75
C ALA A 1216 -13.31 17.44 -20.76
N LEU A 1217 -12.06 17.00 -20.94
CA LEU A 1217 -10.89 17.87 -21.14
C LEU A 1217 -11.01 18.65 -22.46
N VAL A 1218 -11.44 18.00 -23.54
CA VAL A 1218 -11.68 18.63 -24.85
C VAL A 1218 -12.84 19.62 -24.79
N PHE A 1219 -13.94 19.29 -24.09
CA PHE A 1219 -15.06 20.23 -23.89
C PHE A 1219 -14.67 21.41 -23.00
N SER A 1220 -13.90 21.18 -21.94
CA SER A 1220 -13.42 22.25 -21.05
C SER A 1220 -12.45 23.19 -21.75
N THR A 1221 -11.57 22.65 -22.61
CA THR A 1221 -10.70 23.46 -23.47
C THR A 1221 -11.49 24.20 -24.55
N PHE A 1222 -12.51 23.58 -25.15
CA PHE A 1222 -13.39 24.21 -26.13
C PHE A 1222 -14.27 25.33 -25.54
N PHE A 1223 -14.93 25.10 -24.40
CA PHE A 1223 -15.73 26.12 -23.71
C PHE A 1223 -14.85 27.21 -23.12
N GLY A 1224 -13.67 26.86 -22.61
CA GLY A 1224 -12.65 27.84 -22.24
C GLY A 1224 -12.25 28.71 -23.43
N PHE A 1225 -12.00 28.12 -24.61
CA PHE A 1225 -11.68 28.83 -25.84
C PHE A 1225 -12.84 29.71 -26.32
N ARG A 1226 -14.08 29.22 -26.29
CA ARG A 1226 -15.28 29.96 -26.68
C ARG A 1226 -15.60 31.12 -25.73
N TRP A 1227 -15.41 30.92 -24.42
CA TRP A 1227 -15.54 31.99 -23.40
C TRP A 1227 -14.43 33.02 -23.53
N TYR A 1228 -13.19 32.60 -23.85
CA TYR A 1228 -12.08 33.50 -24.15
C TYR A 1228 -12.35 34.33 -25.41
N LYS A 1229 -12.84 33.71 -26.50
CA LYS A 1229 -13.24 34.41 -27.74
C LYS A 1229 -14.33 35.46 -27.47
N LEU A 1230 -15.36 35.10 -26.71
CA LEU A 1230 -16.44 36.03 -26.31
C LEU A 1230 -15.97 37.18 -25.40
N LYS A 1231 -14.91 36.97 -24.61
CA LYS A 1231 -14.33 37.99 -23.73
C LYS A 1231 -13.35 38.89 -24.48
N TYR A 1232 -12.63 38.37 -25.48
CA TYR A 1232 -11.75 39.14 -26.36
C TYR A 1232 -12.55 39.99 -27.35
N GLU A 1233 -13.60 39.45 -27.99
CA GLU A 1233 -14.51 40.23 -28.86
C GLU A 1233 -15.23 41.36 -28.07
N LYS A 1234 -15.55 41.15 -26.78
CA LYS A 1234 -16.09 42.20 -25.90
C LYS A 1234 -15.06 43.20 -25.36
N ALA A 1235 -13.77 42.86 -25.40
CA ALA A 1235 -12.67 43.75 -25.00
C ALA A 1235 -12.20 44.61 -26.19
N ASP A 1236 -12.20 44.05 -27.40
CA ASP A 1236 -11.86 44.77 -28.64
C ASP A 1236 -12.94 45.81 -28.98
N HIS A 1237 -14.23 45.48 -28.77
CA HIS A 1237 -15.32 46.46 -28.87
C HIS A 1237 -15.26 47.58 -27.82
N ARG A 1238 -14.69 47.33 -26.63
CA ARG A 1238 -14.50 48.38 -25.60
C ARG A 1238 -13.25 49.22 -25.85
N MET A 1239 -12.18 48.64 -26.38
CA MET A 1239 -10.98 49.41 -26.76
C MET A 1239 -11.22 50.28 -28.01
N THR A 1240 -12.09 49.88 -28.94
CA THR A 1240 -12.47 50.74 -30.07
C THR A 1240 -13.47 51.85 -29.71
N GLU A 1241 -14.32 51.68 -28.68
CA GLU A 1241 -15.18 52.76 -28.16
C GLU A 1241 -14.42 53.76 -27.28
N ASP A 1242 -13.47 53.32 -26.43
CA ASP A 1242 -12.72 54.21 -25.53
C ASP A 1242 -11.57 54.97 -26.24
N PHE A 1243 -11.02 54.48 -27.36
CA PHE A 1243 -10.02 55.24 -28.14
C PHE A 1243 -10.65 56.30 -29.07
N ALA A 1244 -11.95 56.18 -29.39
CA ALA A 1244 -12.64 57.12 -30.28
C ALA A 1244 -13.19 58.37 -29.56
N GLN A 1245 -13.19 58.42 -28.22
CA GLN A 1245 -13.73 59.56 -27.46
C GLN A 1245 -12.69 60.50 -26.83
N HIS A 1246 -11.38 60.23 -26.95
CA HIS A 1246 -10.33 61.06 -26.33
C HIS A 1246 -9.15 61.43 -27.24
N ILE A 1247 -9.38 61.66 -28.54
CA ILE A 1247 -8.49 62.46 -29.41
C ILE A 1247 -9.35 63.30 -30.38
N GLU A 1248 -9.77 64.50 -29.94
CA GLU A 1248 -9.88 65.66 -30.84
C GLU A 1248 -8.97 66.74 -30.24
N LEU A 1249 -7.75 66.83 -30.78
CA LEU A 1249 -6.85 67.96 -30.59
C LEU A 1249 -7.39 69.15 -31.38
N SER A 1250 -7.61 70.26 -30.69
CA SER A 1250 -7.53 71.59 -31.31
C SER A 1250 -6.07 71.83 -31.73
N SER A 1251 -5.82 71.84 -33.04
CA SER A 1251 -4.54 72.19 -33.65
C SER A 1251 -4.31 73.72 -33.65
N PRO A 1252 -3.05 74.17 -33.79
CA PRO A 1252 -2.58 75.50 -33.42
C PRO A 1252 -2.70 76.52 -34.56
N VAL A 1253 -2.53 77.81 -34.24
CA VAL A 1253 -2.33 78.88 -35.23
C VAL A 1253 -1.15 79.73 -34.78
N GLU A 1254 -0.16 79.87 -35.66
CA GLU A 1254 0.52 81.11 -36.11
C GLU A 1254 1.88 80.74 -36.73
N VAL A 1255 2.01 80.74 -38.06
CA VAL A 1255 2.30 81.84 -39.00
C VAL A 1255 3.80 82.17 -39.09
N ASP A 1256 4.31 81.96 -40.30
CA ASP A 1256 5.67 82.12 -40.85
C ASP A 1256 6.50 83.31 -40.34
N LYS A 1257 7.71 83.03 -39.81
CA LYS A 1257 8.99 83.04 -40.54
C LYS A 1257 10.16 82.64 -39.64
#